data_AF-A0A059J168-F1
#
_entry.id   AF-A0A059J168-F1
#
_cell.length_a   1.000
_cell.length_b   1.000
_cell.length_c   1.000
_cell.angle_alpha   90.00
_cell.angle_beta   90.00
_cell.angle_gamma   90.00
#
_symmetry.space_group_name_H-M   'P 1'
#
loop_
_entity.id
_entity.type
_entity.pdbx_description
1 polymer ?
#
loop_
_entity_poly.entity_id
_entity_poly.type
_entity_poly.pdbx_seq_one_letter_code
_entity_poly.pdbx_strand_id
1 'polypeptide(L)'
;MHGGILEGGEKRCDCDDIFCYLDADECIEYQAYQAQLIAALRGEKVPDEEHLDNQYYAPLCLIRGIRCHYELAASSAVKDVCASRPALARARNARLIMSNVIPGPEDMDDSDRSRHPYCIWNPDIAAEDTYRQLALRFPSMRYQVGRACAAAGYDGLYAELDLLPDVSIAEEARESETPGGEIIFKMIMVAPYRYAIMNDYDLSINLDSKNPGAPAFLNGHTTVRWKLQRRKELQQKAYNFRIRRVRKWKWSIEEDDHLDEKESYWPQKYNILTPEEVQLLYTPLPQDLPTMKKDLLIQMAAYDGNVDRYARLASYWPMGEVERVCVIRGIYYNTMFARFWAEEIKKNTRRVQGLKHNGLSLVKEAISARRIMINDVEEFINGWPEDEPQPRVIWKPLQPCEHVLKLLAERVPSMKKTAALACIFCDYEDAYNEINCTPHPDLAIAARRSSNPFYRRDIEQKAAEQGIDLFESYTTPIWLDESLEILTSHSMHHTLGSGMSLHWSDNIWKNLGSVFGGDVPEDFHVQLYVWAPPERLRLLEICESHCHCPAMCYPDYDENWEEYVERAKLRKERERRRERHRKVRKAAELRRPGESEEALQARKSAYFWRYNGHVRAGELEWVEHARKVREEYEAIVAREGGELSEQELSSPGSLCGWL
;
A
#
# COMPACT_ATOMS: atom_id res chain seq x y z
N MET A 1 -17.62 -8.89 24.15
CA MET A 1 -18.94 -9.34 24.62
C MET A 1 -19.74 -8.15 25.10
N HIS A 2 -20.58 -7.56 24.25
CA HIS A 2 -21.57 -6.56 24.70
C HIS A 2 -22.90 -6.84 24.01
N GLY A 3 -23.73 -7.62 24.70
CA GLY A 3 -25.14 -7.76 24.41
C GLY A 3 -25.89 -6.56 24.97
N GLY A 4 -26.29 -5.64 24.09
CA GLY A 4 -27.42 -4.74 24.34
C GLY A 4 -28.66 -5.34 23.69
N ILE A 5 -29.66 -5.65 24.51
CA ILE A 5 -31.01 -6.03 24.09
C ILE A 5 -31.73 -4.72 23.77
N LEU A 6 -32.06 -4.48 22.50
CA LEU A 6 -33.08 -3.51 22.13
C LEU A 6 -34.43 -4.23 22.18
N GLU A 7 -35.36 -3.67 22.95
CA GLU A 7 -36.70 -4.22 23.12
C GLU A 7 -37.48 -4.15 21.81
N GLY A 8 -37.79 -5.32 21.24
CA GLY A 8 -38.69 -5.45 20.10
C GLY A 8 -38.33 -6.57 19.15
N GLY A 9 -38.49 -7.84 19.55
CA GLY A 9 -38.79 -8.99 18.67
C GLY A 9 -38.03 -9.23 17.35
N GLU A 10 -36.90 -8.58 17.09
CA GLU A 10 -36.14 -8.76 15.84
C GLU A 10 -35.32 -10.05 15.90
N LYS A 11 -35.57 -10.95 14.94
CA LYS A 11 -34.83 -12.21 14.75
C LYS A 11 -33.37 -11.90 14.43
N ARG A 12 -32.49 -11.90 15.44
CA ARG A 12 -31.03 -11.85 15.21
C ARG A 12 -30.57 -13.12 14.50
N CYS A 13 -29.80 -12.97 13.41
CA CYS A 13 -29.09 -14.08 12.78
C CYS A 13 -28.09 -14.72 13.77
N ASP A 14 -28.00 -16.06 13.80
CA ASP A 14 -27.11 -16.86 14.67
C ASP A 14 -25.82 -17.30 13.94
N CYS A 15 -25.35 -16.52 12.96
CA CYS A 15 -24.13 -16.83 12.23
C CYS A 15 -22.87 -16.42 13.02
N ASP A 16 -21.73 -17.04 12.71
CA ASP A 16 -20.43 -16.76 13.35
C ASP A 16 -19.89 -15.33 13.11
N ASP A 17 -20.51 -14.53 12.21
CA ASP A 17 -20.13 -13.14 11.99
C ASP A 17 -20.69 -12.25 13.11
N ILE A 18 -19.83 -11.90 14.07
CA ILE A 18 -20.13 -11.02 15.21
C ILE A 18 -20.62 -9.63 14.79
N PHE A 19 -20.43 -9.24 13.52
CA PHE A 19 -20.91 -7.98 12.96
C PHE A 19 -22.13 -8.16 12.05
N CYS A 20 -22.80 -9.30 12.05
CA CYS A 20 -24.01 -9.49 11.26
C CYS A 20 -25.18 -8.65 11.80
N TYR A 21 -25.77 -7.83 10.93
CA TYR A 21 -26.98 -7.04 11.21
C TYR A 21 -28.18 -7.46 10.35
N LEU A 22 -28.05 -8.56 9.60
CA LEU A 22 -29.13 -9.11 8.78
C LEU A 22 -30.10 -9.90 9.65
N ASP A 23 -31.36 -9.97 9.23
CA ASP A 23 -32.27 -10.95 9.80
C ASP A 23 -31.87 -12.38 9.39
N ALA A 24 -32.46 -13.39 10.03
CA ALA A 24 -32.08 -14.79 9.79
C ALA A 24 -32.28 -15.24 8.33
N ASP A 25 -33.30 -14.72 7.64
CA ASP A 25 -33.64 -15.14 6.28
C ASP A 25 -32.69 -14.47 5.26
N GLU A 26 -32.44 -13.16 5.41
CA GLU A 26 -31.44 -12.39 4.65
C GLU A 26 -30.01 -12.96 4.83
N CYS A 27 -29.70 -13.43 6.04
CA CYS A 27 -28.41 -14.04 6.38
C CYS A 27 -28.20 -15.37 5.62
N ILE A 28 -29.24 -16.19 5.47
CA ILE A 28 -29.20 -17.44 4.69
C ILE A 28 -29.02 -17.15 3.20
N GLU A 29 -29.79 -16.19 2.66
CA GLU A 29 -29.65 -15.78 1.25
C GLU A 29 -28.25 -15.26 0.95
N TYR A 30 -27.71 -14.45 1.87
CA TYR A 30 -26.35 -13.94 1.77
C TYR A 30 -25.29 -15.05 1.79
N GLN A 31 -25.40 -16.01 2.71
CA GLN A 31 -24.49 -17.17 2.77
C GLN A 31 -24.56 -18.01 1.49
N ALA A 32 -25.76 -18.24 0.96
CA ALA A 32 -25.95 -18.96 -0.29
C ALA A 32 -25.31 -18.20 -1.47
N TYR A 33 -25.51 -16.89 -1.55
CA TYR A 33 -24.87 -16.03 -2.55
C TYR A 33 -23.34 -16.08 -2.46
N GLN A 34 -22.80 -15.97 -1.25
CA GLN A 34 -21.36 -16.08 -1.01
C GLN A 34 -20.78 -17.43 -1.44
N ALA A 35 -21.48 -18.53 -1.13
CA ALA A 35 -21.09 -19.85 -1.60
C ALA A 35 -21.09 -19.94 -3.14
N GLN A 36 -22.05 -19.31 -3.82
CA GLN A 36 -22.05 -19.23 -5.29
C GLN A 36 -20.83 -18.46 -5.83
N LEU A 37 -20.46 -17.34 -5.18
CA LEU A 37 -19.29 -16.55 -5.60
C LEU A 37 -17.97 -17.30 -5.42
N ILE A 38 -17.81 -18.02 -4.31
CA ILE A 38 -16.64 -18.86 -4.05
C ILE A 38 -16.57 -20.01 -5.07
N ALA A 39 -17.70 -20.66 -5.35
CA ALA A 39 -17.76 -21.70 -6.38
C ALA A 39 -17.39 -21.15 -7.77
N ALA A 40 -17.79 -19.92 -8.09
CA ALA A 40 -17.39 -19.25 -9.33
C ALA A 40 -15.88 -18.95 -9.38
N LEU A 41 -15.30 -18.44 -8.28
CA LEU A 41 -13.86 -18.19 -8.15
C LEU A 41 -13.02 -19.47 -8.38
N ARG A 42 -13.47 -20.59 -7.79
CA ARG A 42 -12.82 -21.90 -7.90
C ARG A 42 -13.03 -22.61 -9.23
N GLY A 43 -13.77 -21.99 -10.14
CA GLY A 43 -14.09 -22.56 -11.44
C GLY A 43 -15.10 -23.71 -11.42
N GLU A 44 -15.87 -23.85 -10.34
CA GLU A 44 -16.77 -24.99 -10.10
C GLU A 44 -18.18 -24.76 -10.66
N LYS A 45 -18.67 -23.51 -10.64
CA LYS A 45 -20.04 -23.18 -11.04
C LYS A 45 -20.15 -21.79 -11.68
N VAL A 46 -21.05 -21.64 -12.65
CA VAL A 46 -21.45 -20.34 -13.21
C VAL A 46 -22.56 -19.73 -12.33
N PRO A 47 -22.43 -18.48 -11.85
CA PRO A 47 -23.51 -17.79 -11.15
C PRO A 47 -24.77 -17.61 -12.01
N ASP A 48 -25.92 -17.47 -11.36
CA ASP A 48 -27.20 -17.23 -12.03
C ASP A 48 -27.18 -15.90 -12.84
N GLU A 49 -27.91 -15.81 -13.95
CA GLU A 49 -27.86 -14.65 -14.85
C GLU A 49 -28.22 -13.33 -14.16
N GLU A 50 -29.20 -13.37 -13.25
CA GLU A 50 -29.60 -12.21 -12.46
C GLU A 50 -28.43 -11.67 -11.62
N HIS A 51 -27.60 -12.55 -11.05
CA HIS A 51 -26.42 -12.14 -10.31
C HIS A 51 -25.36 -11.54 -11.24
N LEU A 52 -25.15 -12.11 -12.43
CA LEU A 52 -24.19 -11.58 -13.40
C LEU A 52 -24.54 -10.17 -13.88
N ASP A 53 -25.84 -9.85 -14.00
CA ASP A 53 -26.29 -8.56 -14.51
C ASP A 53 -26.45 -7.49 -13.41
N ASN A 54 -26.80 -7.91 -12.19
CA ASN A 54 -27.18 -6.98 -11.12
C ASN A 54 -26.18 -6.91 -9.95
N GLN A 55 -25.26 -7.86 -9.82
CA GLN A 55 -24.31 -7.92 -8.69
C GLN A 55 -22.88 -7.63 -9.11
N TYR A 56 -22.19 -6.78 -8.35
CA TYR A 56 -20.82 -6.35 -8.64
C TYR A 56 -19.81 -7.51 -8.64
N TYR A 57 -19.89 -8.40 -7.66
CA TYR A 57 -18.87 -9.44 -7.45
C TYR A 57 -19.05 -10.67 -8.34
N ALA A 58 -20.27 -11.00 -8.75
CA ALA A 58 -20.56 -12.19 -9.56
C ALA A 58 -19.78 -12.27 -10.88
N PRO A 59 -19.79 -11.24 -11.76
CA PRO A 59 -19.01 -11.28 -13.00
C PRO A 59 -17.50 -11.29 -12.73
N LEU A 60 -17.01 -10.62 -11.68
CA LEU A 60 -15.57 -10.60 -11.36
C LEU A 60 -15.07 -11.97 -10.87
N CYS A 61 -15.83 -12.61 -9.99
CA CYS A 61 -15.55 -13.98 -9.51
C CYS A 61 -15.55 -14.98 -10.67
N LEU A 62 -16.53 -14.87 -11.57
CA LEU A 62 -16.60 -15.72 -12.75
C LEU A 62 -15.45 -15.47 -13.72
N ILE A 63 -15.06 -14.21 -13.97
CA ILE A 63 -13.89 -13.87 -14.81
C ILE A 63 -12.64 -14.52 -14.24
N ARG A 64 -12.39 -14.40 -12.93
CA ARG A 64 -11.27 -15.04 -12.25
C ARG A 64 -11.30 -16.56 -12.42
N GLY A 65 -12.45 -17.18 -12.16
CA GLY A 65 -12.65 -18.62 -12.36
C GLY A 65 -12.35 -19.07 -13.79
N ILE A 66 -12.89 -18.38 -14.79
CA ILE A 66 -12.63 -18.65 -16.22
C ILE A 66 -11.13 -18.54 -16.53
N ARG A 67 -10.44 -17.51 -16.04
CA ARG A 67 -9.01 -17.30 -16.31
C ARG A 67 -8.11 -18.34 -15.66
N CYS A 68 -8.51 -18.90 -14.52
CA CYS A 68 -7.73 -19.89 -13.78
C CYS A 68 -8.05 -21.34 -14.18
N HIS A 69 -9.23 -21.61 -14.74
CA HIS A 69 -9.71 -22.98 -14.98
C HIS A 69 -10.10 -23.19 -16.46
N TYR A 70 -9.24 -23.91 -17.20
CA TYR A 70 -9.46 -24.20 -18.62
C TYR A 70 -10.76 -24.97 -18.89
N GLU A 71 -11.04 -26.03 -18.11
CA GLU A 71 -12.25 -26.84 -18.30
C GLU A 71 -13.53 -26.01 -18.15
N LEU A 72 -13.57 -25.09 -17.19
CA LEU A 72 -14.68 -24.16 -17.04
C LEU A 72 -14.79 -23.24 -18.27
N ALA A 73 -13.68 -22.66 -18.73
CA ALA A 73 -13.67 -21.77 -19.90
C ALA A 73 -14.12 -22.49 -21.20
N ALA A 74 -13.85 -23.79 -21.32
CA ALA A 74 -14.27 -24.62 -22.44
C ALA A 74 -15.72 -25.11 -22.34
N SER A 75 -16.37 -24.98 -21.18
CA SER A 75 -17.73 -25.47 -20.96
C SER A 75 -18.78 -24.73 -21.80
N SER A 76 -19.87 -25.42 -22.14
CA SER A 76 -21.02 -24.82 -22.84
C SER A 76 -21.67 -23.72 -22.01
N ALA A 77 -21.78 -23.92 -20.69
CA ALA A 77 -22.36 -22.94 -19.77
C ALA A 77 -21.64 -21.58 -19.84
N VAL A 78 -20.30 -21.58 -19.89
CA VAL A 78 -19.54 -20.33 -20.07
C VAL A 78 -19.71 -19.77 -21.48
N LYS A 79 -19.70 -20.62 -22.51
CA LYS A 79 -19.91 -20.18 -23.90
C LYS A 79 -21.25 -19.45 -24.06
N ASP A 80 -22.30 -19.94 -23.42
CA ASP A 80 -23.65 -19.37 -23.48
C ASP A 80 -23.70 -17.98 -22.82
N VAL A 81 -23.18 -17.83 -21.60
CA VAL A 81 -23.16 -16.52 -20.91
C VAL A 81 -22.23 -15.50 -21.58
N CYS A 82 -21.20 -15.95 -22.30
CA CYS A 82 -20.30 -15.08 -23.07
C CYS A 82 -20.97 -14.44 -24.29
N ALA A 83 -22.04 -15.04 -24.82
CA ALA A 83 -22.68 -14.57 -26.05
C ALA A 83 -23.19 -13.12 -25.94
N SER A 84 -23.72 -12.74 -24.77
CA SER A 84 -24.25 -11.41 -24.47
C SER A 84 -23.35 -10.53 -23.60
N ARG A 85 -22.24 -11.07 -23.06
CA ARG A 85 -21.39 -10.39 -22.07
C ARG A 85 -19.92 -10.34 -22.53
N PRO A 86 -19.49 -9.26 -23.24
CA PRO A 86 -18.15 -9.16 -23.84
C PRO A 86 -16.98 -9.35 -22.86
N ALA A 87 -17.13 -8.95 -21.59
CA ALA A 87 -16.09 -9.13 -20.57
C ALA A 87 -15.83 -10.61 -20.24
N LEU A 88 -16.89 -11.41 -20.13
CA LEU A 88 -16.77 -12.86 -19.95
C LEU A 88 -16.16 -13.50 -21.18
N ALA A 89 -16.55 -13.04 -22.39
CA ALA A 89 -15.97 -13.52 -23.64
C ALA A 89 -14.47 -13.23 -23.71
N ARG A 90 -14.01 -12.03 -23.31
CA ARG A 90 -12.58 -11.71 -23.21
C ARG A 90 -11.86 -12.61 -22.22
N ALA A 91 -12.42 -12.82 -21.02
CA ALA A 91 -11.83 -13.72 -20.03
C ALA A 91 -11.67 -15.15 -20.57
N ARG A 92 -12.70 -15.66 -21.26
CA ARG A 92 -12.67 -16.98 -21.91
C ARG A 92 -11.61 -17.03 -23.00
N ASN A 93 -11.60 -16.05 -23.91
CA ASN A 93 -10.64 -15.99 -25.01
C ASN A 93 -9.20 -15.90 -24.50
N ALA A 94 -8.95 -15.13 -23.43
CA ALA A 94 -7.66 -15.11 -22.76
C ALA A 94 -7.25 -16.49 -22.26
N ARG A 95 -8.16 -17.21 -21.56
CA ARG A 95 -7.88 -18.57 -21.05
C ARG A 95 -7.57 -19.55 -22.17
N LEU A 96 -8.33 -19.51 -23.28
CA LEU A 96 -8.08 -20.37 -24.43
C LEU A 96 -6.65 -20.14 -24.98
N ILE A 97 -6.28 -18.88 -25.19
CA ILE A 97 -4.93 -18.50 -25.67
C ILE A 97 -3.85 -19.01 -24.71
N MET A 98 -4.01 -18.76 -23.41
CA MET A 98 -3.08 -19.20 -22.37
C MET A 98 -2.97 -20.74 -22.26
N SER A 99 -3.98 -21.47 -22.74
CA SER A 99 -3.99 -22.93 -22.88
C SER A 99 -3.55 -23.42 -24.27
N ASN A 100 -2.90 -22.58 -25.08
CA ASN A 100 -2.46 -22.90 -26.46
C ASN A 100 -3.58 -23.20 -27.46
N VAL A 101 -4.77 -22.64 -27.24
CA VAL A 101 -5.93 -22.75 -28.13
C VAL A 101 -6.24 -21.38 -28.73
N ILE A 102 -6.12 -21.25 -30.05
CA ILE A 102 -6.47 -20.00 -30.76
C ILE A 102 -7.99 -19.91 -30.93
N PRO A 103 -8.65 -18.86 -30.39
CA PRO A 103 -10.10 -18.70 -30.56
C PRO A 103 -10.54 -18.68 -32.02
N GLY A 104 -11.72 -19.24 -32.28
CA GLY A 104 -12.34 -19.27 -33.61
C GLY A 104 -12.89 -17.90 -34.05
N PRO A 105 -13.31 -17.74 -35.32
CA PRO A 105 -13.90 -16.49 -35.80
C PRO A 105 -15.24 -16.16 -35.12
N GLU A 106 -15.91 -17.16 -34.54
CA GLU A 106 -17.13 -16.98 -33.73
C GLU A 106 -16.83 -16.40 -32.33
N ASP A 107 -15.60 -16.57 -31.86
CA ASP A 107 -15.15 -16.19 -30.52
C ASP A 107 -14.47 -14.80 -30.54
N MET A 108 -13.69 -14.52 -31.60
CA MET A 108 -12.99 -13.25 -31.83
C MET A 108 -13.02 -12.85 -33.31
N ASP A 109 -13.13 -11.55 -33.56
CA ASP A 109 -13.09 -10.96 -34.88
C ASP A 109 -12.17 -9.73 -34.89
N ASP A 110 -11.29 -9.64 -35.89
CA ASP A 110 -10.37 -8.51 -36.04
C ASP A 110 -11.11 -7.18 -36.28
N SER A 111 -12.32 -7.23 -36.85
CA SER A 111 -13.18 -6.06 -37.06
C SER A 111 -13.93 -5.62 -35.80
N ASP A 112 -14.40 -6.57 -34.98
CA ASP A 112 -15.02 -6.32 -33.67
C ASP A 112 -14.12 -6.75 -32.50
N ARG A 113 -13.36 -5.77 -32.03
CA ARG A 113 -12.40 -5.94 -30.92
C ARG A 113 -13.05 -6.01 -29.54
N SER A 114 -14.38 -5.97 -29.42
CA SER A 114 -15.08 -6.03 -28.13
C SER A 114 -14.78 -7.30 -27.33
N ARG A 115 -14.41 -8.39 -28.02
CA ARG A 115 -14.07 -9.70 -27.44
C ARG A 115 -12.57 -9.99 -27.38
N HIS A 116 -11.72 -9.02 -27.73
CA HIS A 116 -10.28 -9.18 -27.67
C HIS A 116 -9.78 -8.98 -26.23
N PRO A 117 -9.18 -10.01 -25.60
CA PRO A 117 -8.62 -9.84 -24.27
C PRO A 117 -7.45 -8.88 -24.27
N TYR A 118 -7.36 -8.06 -23.23
CA TYR A 118 -6.24 -7.13 -23.03
C TYR A 118 -4.99 -7.83 -22.44
N CYS A 119 -5.18 -8.70 -21.45
CA CYS A 119 -4.12 -9.52 -20.84
C CYS A 119 -4.27 -11.01 -21.20
N ILE A 120 -3.27 -11.57 -21.89
CA ILE A 120 -3.27 -12.93 -22.47
C ILE A 120 -2.11 -13.83 -21.99
N TRP A 121 -1.43 -13.44 -20.93
CA TRP A 121 -0.20 -14.09 -20.43
C TRP A 121 -0.20 -14.37 -18.92
N ASN A 122 -1.27 -13.99 -18.20
CA ASN A 122 -1.44 -14.24 -16.77
C ASN A 122 -2.80 -14.92 -16.49
N PRO A 123 -2.86 -16.04 -15.76
CA PRO A 123 -1.79 -16.61 -14.92
C PRO A 123 -0.74 -17.44 -15.68
N ASP A 124 -1.05 -17.93 -16.88
CA ASP A 124 -0.19 -18.85 -17.63
C ASP A 124 0.29 -18.20 -18.94
N ILE A 125 1.54 -18.47 -19.30
CA ILE A 125 2.15 -18.02 -20.55
C ILE A 125 1.92 -19.10 -21.62
N ALA A 126 1.41 -18.70 -22.78
CA ALA A 126 1.27 -19.60 -23.93
C ALA A 126 2.63 -19.88 -24.61
N ALA A 127 2.69 -20.92 -25.42
CA ALA A 127 3.83 -21.21 -26.28
C ALA A 127 4.04 -20.09 -27.30
N GLU A 128 5.30 -19.85 -27.67
CA GLU A 128 5.68 -18.82 -28.66
C GLU A 128 4.93 -19.01 -29.99
N ASP A 129 4.80 -20.25 -30.47
CA ASP A 129 4.07 -20.55 -31.71
C ASP A 129 2.57 -20.22 -31.64
N THR A 130 1.95 -20.33 -30.46
CA THR A 130 0.56 -19.91 -30.24
C THR A 130 0.45 -18.41 -30.45
N TYR A 131 1.36 -17.63 -29.85
CA TYR A 131 1.36 -16.18 -30.02
C TYR A 131 1.67 -15.75 -31.45
N ARG A 132 2.57 -16.45 -32.15
CA ARG A 132 2.86 -16.24 -33.59
C ARG A 132 1.61 -16.46 -34.44
N GLN A 133 0.90 -17.57 -34.22
CA GLN A 133 -0.36 -17.86 -34.92
C GLN A 133 -1.46 -16.85 -34.59
N LEU A 134 -1.53 -16.40 -33.32
CA LEU A 134 -2.50 -15.40 -32.88
C LEU A 134 -2.29 -14.07 -33.60
N ALA A 135 -1.04 -13.58 -33.64
CA ALA A 135 -0.67 -12.34 -34.32
C ALA A 135 -0.94 -12.40 -35.84
N LEU A 136 -0.74 -13.58 -36.45
CA LEU A 136 -1.04 -13.80 -37.87
C LEU A 136 -2.54 -13.78 -38.15
N ARG A 137 -3.34 -14.44 -37.29
CA ARG A 137 -4.79 -14.57 -37.48
C ARG A 137 -5.56 -13.31 -37.11
N PHE A 138 -5.13 -12.61 -36.06
CA PHE A 138 -5.74 -11.39 -35.54
C PHE A 138 -4.69 -10.27 -35.46
N PRO A 139 -4.36 -9.60 -36.58
CA PRO A 139 -3.33 -8.55 -36.61
C PRO A 139 -3.58 -7.38 -35.65
N SER A 140 -4.82 -7.15 -35.22
CA SER A 140 -5.15 -6.14 -34.20
C SER A 140 -4.72 -6.52 -32.78
N MET A 141 -4.34 -7.78 -32.54
CA MET A 141 -3.85 -8.27 -31.24
C MET A 141 -2.32 -8.24 -31.10
N ARG A 142 -1.59 -7.72 -32.09
CA ARG A 142 -0.11 -7.76 -32.08
C ARG A 142 0.53 -7.08 -30.86
N TYR A 143 -0.07 -6.04 -30.30
CA TYR A 143 0.46 -5.39 -29.08
C TYR A 143 0.24 -6.24 -27.82
N GLN A 144 -0.89 -6.94 -27.71
CA GLN A 144 -1.13 -7.90 -26.62
C GLN A 144 -0.14 -9.06 -26.72
N VAL A 145 0.13 -9.54 -27.94
CA VAL A 145 1.17 -10.54 -28.21
C VAL A 145 2.55 -9.99 -27.85
N GLY A 146 2.87 -8.76 -28.23
CA GLY A 146 4.14 -8.10 -27.90
C GLY A 146 4.37 -7.99 -26.39
N ARG A 147 3.34 -7.62 -25.62
CA ARG A 147 3.42 -7.60 -24.16
C ARG A 147 3.55 -9.01 -23.56
N ALA A 148 2.88 -10.00 -24.14
CA ALA A 148 3.07 -11.40 -23.74
C ALA A 148 4.51 -11.88 -24.01
N CYS A 149 5.10 -11.49 -25.14
CA CYS A 149 6.51 -11.75 -25.46
C CYS A 149 7.45 -11.11 -24.43
N ALA A 150 7.16 -9.87 -24.03
CA ALA A 150 7.90 -9.18 -22.97
C ALA A 150 7.82 -9.93 -21.63
N ALA A 151 6.64 -10.41 -21.22
CA ALA A 151 6.47 -11.18 -19.99
C ALA A 151 7.13 -12.57 -20.05
N ALA A 152 7.17 -13.20 -21.23
CA ALA A 152 7.71 -14.55 -21.45
C ALA A 152 9.19 -14.60 -21.81
N GLY A 153 9.75 -13.50 -22.31
CA GLY A 153 11.10 -13.43 -22.86
C GLY A 153 11.21 -14.01 -24.28
N TYR A 154 10.15 -13.90 -25.09
CA TYR A 154 10.17 -14.32 -26.51
C TYR A 154 10.66 -13.18 -27.42
N ASP A 155 11.96 -12.86 -27.34
CA ASP A 155 12.57 -11.74 -28.07
C ASP A 155 12.57 -11.93 -29.60
N GLY A 156 12.74 -13.16 -30.07
CA GLY A 156 12.64 -13.51 -31.49
C GLY A 156 11.27 -13.16 -32.08
N LEU A 157 10.20 -13.67 -31.47
CA LEU A 157 8.83 -13.34 -31.87
C LEU A 157 8.54 -11.84 -31.72
N TYR A 158 9.00 -11.18 -30.65
CA TYR A 158 8.80 -9.75 -30.49
C TYR A 158 9.36 -8.95 -31.67
N ALA A 159 10.56 -9.31 -32.15
CA ALA A 159 11.17 -8.69 -33.32
C ALA A 159 10.36 -8.92 -34.61
N GLU A 160 9.71 -10.09 -34.77
CA GLU A 160 8.86 -10.41 -35.92
C GLU A 160 7.58 -9.54 -35.99
N LEU A 161 7.07 -9.05 -34.85
CA LEU A 161 5.80 -8.32 -34.79
C LEU A 161 5.85 -6.91 -35.41
N ASP A 162 7.06 -6.34 -35.53
CA ASP A 162 7.34 -4.99 -36.05
C ASP A 162 6.45 -3.92 -35.39
N LEU A 163 6.48 -3.88 -34.06
CA LEU A 163 5.69 -2.94 -33.25
C LEU A 163 6.40 -1.60 -33.13
N LEU A 164 5.61 -0.53 -32.96
CA LEU A 164 6.18 0.72 -32.47
C LEU A 164 6.71 0.51 -31.03
N PRO A 165 7.82 1.14 -30.64
CA PRO A 165 8.40 0.97 -29.31
C PRO A 165 7.43 1.47 -28.23
N ASP A 166 6.77 0.56 -27.52
CA ASP A 166 5.74 0.88 -26.52
C ASP A 166 6.31 0.83 -25.09
N VAL A 167 5.98 1.85 -24.29
CA VAL A 167 6.49 1.99 -22.92
C VAL A 167 5.94 0.91 -21.97
N SER A 168 4.71 0.43 -22.17
CA SER A 168 4.15 -0.63 -21.31
C SER A 168 4.80 -1.98 -21.60
N ILE A 169 5.12 -2.26 -22.87
CA ILE A 169 5.90 -3.45 -23.22
C ILE A 169 7.31 -3.36 -22.62
N ALA A 170 7.96 -2.20 -22.66
CA ALA A 170 9.27 -2.01 -22.04
C ALA A 170 9.24 -2.22 -20.52
N GLU A 171 8.25 -1.65 -19.82
CA GLU A 171 8.10 -1.87 -18.37
C GLU A 171 7.86 -3.34 -18.03
N GLU A 172 7.02 -4.05 -18.80
CA GLU A 172 6.81 -5.49 -18.63
C GLU A 172 8.09 -6.30 -18.86
N ALA A 173 8.84 -5.97 -19.93
CA ALA A 173 10.04 -6.67 -20.31
C ALA A 173 11.14 -6.56 -19.24
N ARG A 174 11.33 -5.35 -18.70
CA ARG A 174 12.24 -5.06 -17.57
C ARG A 174 11.92 -5.92 -16.34
N GLU A 175 10.64 -6.09 -16.05
CA GLU A 175 10.15 -6.77 -14.84
C GLU A 175 9.91 -8.28 -15.03
N SER A 176 10.17 -8.81 -16.23
CA SER A 176 9.95 -10.22 -16.56
C SER A 176 10.95 -11.17 -15.89
N GLU A 177 12.12 -10.66 -15.46
CA GLU A 177 13.25 -11.45 -14.95
C GLU A 177 13.75 -12.52 -15.95
N THR A 178 13.51 -12.33 -17.26
CA THR A 178 13.95 -13.25 -18.33
C THR A 178 15.08 -12.65 -19.19
N PRO A 179 16.01 -13.48 -19.72
CA PRO A 179 17.04 -12.99 -20.64
C PRO A 179 16.47 -12.34 -21.91
N GLY A 180 15.40 -12.90 -22.48
CA GLY A 180 14.74 -12.34 -23.66
C GLY A 180 14.00 -11.03 -23.36
N GLY A 181 13.40 -10.89 -22.17
CA GLY A 181 12.79 -9.64 -21.74
C GLY A 181 13.82 -8.51 -21.62
N GLU A 182 15.02 -8.80 -21.12
CA GLU A 182 16.12 -7.82 -21.09
C GLU A 182 16.54 -7.36 -22.50
N ILE A 183 16.50 -8.26 -23.49
CA ILE A 183 16.76 -7.92 -24.90
C ILE A 183 15.64 -7.02 -25.43
N ILE A 184 14.37 -7.39 -25.24
CA ILE A 184 13.20 -6.58 -25.65
C ILE A 184 13.26 -5.19 -25.03
N PHE A 185 13.55 -5.10 -23.73
CA PHE A 185 13.70 -3.83 -23.02
C PHE A 185 14.77 -2.96 -23.69
N LYS A 186 15.97 -3.50 -23.94
CA LYS A 186 17.05 -2.77 -24.63
C LYS A 186 16.66 -2.34 -26.04
N MET A 187 15.98 -3.20 -26.80
CA MET A 187 15.50 -2.87 -28.15
C MET A 187 14.57 -1.64 -28.13
N ILE A 188 13.62 -1.59 -27.19
CA ILE A 188 12.70 -0.47 -27.04
C ILE A 188 13.42 0.78 -26.53
N MET A 189 14.33 0.65 -25.56
CA MET A 189 15.00 1.78 -24.91
C MET A 189 16.05 2.47 -25.80
N VAL A 190 16.63 1.75 -26.78
CA VAL A 190 17.55 2.35 -27.77
C VAL A 190 16.79 3.11 -28.86
N ALA A 191 15.48 2.91 -29.00
CA ALA A 191 14.69 3.62 -29.99
C ALA A 191 14.66 5.15 -29.70
N PRO A 192 14.76 5.99 -30.74
CA PRO A 192 14.79 7.45 -30.56
C PRO A 192 13.48 8.00 -29.98
N TYR A 193 12.36 7.32 -30.27
CA TYR A 193 11.03 7.66 -29.78
C TYR A 193 10.34 6.40 -29.27
N ARG A 194 9.61 6.58 -28.16
CA ARG A 194 8.77 5.56 -27.53
C ARG A 194 7.36 6.13 -27.39
N TYR A 195 6.37 5.26 -27.33
CA TYR A 195 4.96 5.63 -27.39
C TYR A 195 4.15 4.96 -26.28
N ALA A 196 3.03 5.58 -25.90
CA ALA A 196 2.04 4.98 -25.02
C ALA A 196 0.89 4.40 -25.86
N ILE A 197 1.18 3.34 -26.60
CA ILE A 197 0.20 2.66 -27.46
C ILE A 197 -0.80 1.88 -26.60
N MET A 198 -0.31 1.19 -25.57
CA MET A 198 -1.14 0.47 -24.60
C MET A 198 -1.48 1.35 -23.40
N ASN A 199 -2.73 1.28 -22.93
CA ASN A 199 -3.20 2.00 -21.76
C ASN A 199 -3.99 1.08 -20.81
N ASP A 200 -3.33 0.68 -19.72
CA ASP A 200 -3.86 -0.24 -18.70
C ASP A 200 -5.07 0.33 -17.94
N TYR A 201 -5.28 1.64 -17.93
CA TYR A 201 -6.40 2.26 -17.23
C TYR A 201 -7.71 2.15 -18.00
N ASP A 202 -7.61 2.22 -19.33
CA ASP A 202 -8.76 2.18 -20.24
C ASP A 202 -8.89 0.83 -20.96
N LEU A 203 -7.95 -0.10 -20.71
CA LEU A 203 -7.82 -1.36 -21.43
C LEU A 203 -7.82 -1.16 -22.95
N SER A 204 -7.16 -0.10 -23.40
CA SER A 204 -7.20 0.36 -24.79
C SER A 204 -5.84 0.29 -25.47
N ILE A 205 -5.87 0.15 -26.80
CA ILE A 205 -4.68 0.04 -27.65
C ILE A 205 -4.87 0.94 -28.88
N ASN A 206 -3.95 1.89 -29.05
CA ASN A 206 -3.93 2.78 -30.21
C ASN A 206 -3.25 2.12 -31.41
N LEU A 207 -4.04 1.59 -32.34
CA LEU A 207 -3.52 0.95 -33.56
C LEU A 207 -3.26 1.94 -34.71
N ASP A 208 -3.53 3.25 -34.53
CA ASP A 208 -3.26 4.25 -35.56
C ASP A 208 -1.77 4.58 -35.61
N SER A 209 -1.04 3.87 -36.46
CA SER A 209 0.40 4.09 -36.66
C SER A 209 0.73 5.45 -37.26
N LYS A 210 -0.24 6.15 -37.88
CA LYS A 210 -0.03 7.52 -38.40
C LYS A 210 -0.16 8.56 -37.31
N ASN A 211 -0.86 8.24 -36.22
CA ASN A 211 -1.03 9.10 -35.06
C ASN A 211 -0.87 8.32 -33.75
N PRO A 212 0.35 7.82 -33.45
CA PRO A 212 0.62 7.04 -32.24
C PRO A 212 0.58 7.90 -30.95
N GLY A 213 0.42 9.21 -31.08
CA GLY A 213 0.47 10.18 -29.98
C GLY A 213 1.87 10.80 -29.82
N ALA A 214 1.99 11.66 -28.81
CA ALA A 214 3.27 12.26 -28.45
C ALA A 214 4.24 11.19 -27.89
N PRO A 215 5.57 11.41 -28.01
CA PRO A 215 6.55 10.54 -27.36
C PRO A 215 6.27 10.39 -25.87
N ALA A 216 6.41 9.17 -25.37
CA ALA A 216 6.19 8.80 -23.99
C ALA A 216 7.49 8.31 -23.36
N PHE A 217 7.54 8.40 -22.04
CA PHE A 217 8.63 7.90 -21.21
C PHE A 217 8.12 6.81 -20.27
N LEU A 218 9.02 5.99 -19.75
CA LEU A 218 8.65 5.06 -18.68
C LEU A 218 8.14 5.86 -17.48
N ASN A 219 7.01 5.47 -16.94
CA ASN A 219 6.36 6.22 -15.86
C ASN A 219 6.03 5.34 -14.65
N GLY A 220 6.23 4.03 -14.71
CA GLY A 220 5.95 3.08 -13.64
C GLY A 220 4.46 2.82 -13.42
N HIS A 221 3.58 3.25 -14.32
CA HIS A 221 2.13 3.01 -14.22
C HIS A 221 1.69 1.67 -14.80
N THR A 222 2.51 1.01 -15.62
CA THR A 222 2.16 -0.27 -16.23
C THR A 222 1.92 -1.33 -15.16
N THR A 223 0.84 -2.10 -15.31
CA THR A 223 0.47 -3.20 -14.43
C THR A 223 1.27 -4.44 -14.82
N VAL A 224 2.56 -4.44 -14.47
CA VAL A 224 3.48 -5.55 -14.74
C VAL A 224 3.14 -6.80 -13.94
N ARG A 225 3.70 -7.95 -14.33
CA ARG A 225 3.44 -9.28 -13.74
C ARG A 225 3.44 -9.33 -12.23
N TRP A 226 4.44 -8.77 -11.56
CA TRP A 226 4.48 -8.81 -10.10
C TRP A 226 3.35 -8.00 -9.45
N LYS A 227 2.83 -6.94 -10.11
CA LYS A 227 1.69 -6.17 -9.60
C LYS A 227 0.41 -7.01 -9.59
N LEU A 228 0.28 -7.97 -10.49
CA LEU A 228 -0.85 -8.93 -10.56
C LEU A 228 -0.83 -10.00 -9.45
N GLN A 229 0.27 -10.14 -8.71
CA GLN A 229 0.37 -11.16 -7.65
C GLN A 229 -0.44 -10.80 -6.41
N ARG A 230 -0.66 -9.50 -6.15
CA ARG A 230 -1.51 -9.07 -5.04
C ARG A 230 -2.97 -9.35 -5.38
N ARG A 231 -3.63 -10.05 -4.48
CA ARG A 231 -5.07 -10.33 -4.54
C ARG A 231 -5.74 -9.79 -3.29
N LYS A 232 -6.97 -9.31 -3.47
CA LYS A 232 -7.88 -8.90 -2.40
C LYS A 232 -8.77 -10.09 -2.10
N GLU A 233 -8.86 -10.45 -0.82
CA GLU A 233 -9.87 -11.39 -0.36
C GLU A 233 -11.27 -10.90 -0.73
N LEU A 234 -12.16 -11.82 -1.08
CA LEU A 234 -13.59 -11.56 -1.22
C LEU A 234 -14.20 -11.18 0.15
N GLN A 235 -13.92 -9.95 0.61
CA GLN A 235 -14.49 -9.40 1.83
C GLN A 235 -15.92 -8.93 1.56
N GLN A 236 -16.89 -9.81 1.76
CA GLN A 236 -18.21 -9.34 2.15
C GLN A 236 -18.39 -9.72 3.61
N LYS A 237 -18.50 -8.72 4.46
CA LYS A 237 -19.00 -8.86 5.83
C LYS A 237 -20.51 -8.60 5.77
N ALA A 238 -21.31 -9.33 6.52
CA ALA A 238 -22.77 -9.33 6.37
C ALA A 238 -23.40 -7.93 6.55
N TYR A 239 -22.77 -7.05 7.35
CA TYR A 239 -23.24 -5.67 7.58
C TYR A 239 -23.20 -4.73 6.36
N ASN A 240 -22.52 -5.10 5.29
CA ASN A 240 -22.46 -4.33 4.04
C ASN A 240 -23.27 -4.98 2.90
N PHE A 241 -24.10 -5.99 3.20
CA PHE A 241 -25.01 -6.60 2.22
C PHE A 241 -26.16 -5.63 1.90
N ARG A 242 -25.84 -4.63 1.07
CA ARG A 242 -26.83 -3.89 0.28
C ARG A 242 -26.32 -3.90 -1.14
N ILE A 243 -27.16 -4.42 -2.04
CA ILE A 243 -26.95 -4.51 -3.49
C ILE A 243 -26.53 -3.12 -3.99
N ARG A 244 -25.22 -2.87 -4.06
CA ARG A 244 -24.69 -1.60 -4.57
C ARG A 244 -24.80 -1.65 -6.08
N ARG A 245 -25.76 -0.90 -6.62
CA ARG A 245 -25.90 -0.70 -8.07
C ARG A 245 -24.55 -0.30 -8.67
N VAL A 246 -24.26 -0.93 -9.81
CA VAL A 246 -23.14 -0.78 -10.74
C VAL A 246 -22.32 0.49 -10.48
N ARG A 247 -21.19 0.33 -9.78
CA ARG A 247 -20.11 1.32 -9.87
C ARG A 247 -19.62 1.31 -11.31
N LYS A 248 -19.39 2.50 -11.88
CA LYS A 248 -18.79 2.66 -13.21
C LYS A 248 -17.51 1.82 -13.27
N TRP A 249 -17.56 0.76 -14.07
CA TRP A 249 -16.57 -0.31 -14.16
C TRP A 249 -15.17 0.27 -14.42
N LYS A 250 -14.20 -0.07 -13.57
CA LYS A 250 -12.77 0.07 -13.89
C LYS A 250 -12.07 -1.22 -13.52
N TRP A 251 -11.85 -2.02 -14.53
CA TRP A 251 -11.32 -3.36 -14.44
C TRP A 251 -9.80 -3.34 -14.33
N SER A 252 -9.24 -4.28 -13.57
CA SER A 252 -7.82 -4.63 -13.69
C SER A 252 -7.54 -5.08 -15.13
N ILE A 253 -6.27 -5.16 -15.54
CA ILE A 253 -5.93 -5.68 -16.88
C ILE A 253 -6.39 -7.14 -17.10
N GLU A 254 -6.70 -7.85 -16.01
CA GLU A 254 -7.27 -9.20 -16.00
C GLU A 254 -8.81 -9.21 -15.95
N GLU A 255 -9.42 -8.05 -15.69
CA GLU A 255 -10.86 -7.81 -15.56
C GLU A 255 -11.55 -8.43 -14.33
N ASP A 256 -10.76 -8.80 -13.33
CA ASP A 256 -11.20 -9.45 -12.08
C ASP A 256 -11.08 -8.57 -10.82
N ASP A 257 -10.61 -7.31 -10.95
CA ASP A 257 -10.33 -6.38 -9.84
C ASP A 257 -9.40 -6.95 -8.75
N HIS A 258 -8.54 -7.90 -9.15
CA HIS A 258 -7.64 -8.63 -8.26
C HIS A 258 -8.34 -9.42 -7.15
N LEU A 259 -9.58 -9.87 -7.34
CA LEU A 259 -10.29 -10.68 -6.36
C LEU A 259 -9.75 -12.11 -6.30
N ASP A 260 -9.71 -12.68 -5.10
CA ASP A 260 -9.44 -14.10 -4.86
C ASP A 260 -10.09 -14.55 -3.54
N GLU A 261 -10.07 -15.86 -3.27
CA GLU A 261 -10.63 -16.43 -2.04
C GLU A 261 -9.85 -15.98 -0.80
N LYS A 262 -8.55 -15.73 -0.94
CA LYS A 262 -7.67 -15.28 0.15
C LYS A 262 -6.83 -14.10 -0.28
N GLU A 263 -6.54 -13.21 0.67
CA GLU A 263 -5.64 -12.09 0.42
C GLU A 263 -4.23 -12.61 0.14
N SER A 264 -3.61 -12.09 -0.92
CA SER A 264 -2.20 -12.31 -1.20
C SER A 264 -1.49 -10.98 -1.29
N TYR A 265 -0.33 -10.90 -0.64
CA TYR A 265 0.49 -9.70 -0.64
C TYR A 265 1.61 -9.80 -1.67
N TRP A 266 2.12 -8.66 -2.09
CA TRP A 266 3.34 -8.62 -2.88
C TRP A 266 4.53 -9.17 -2.09
N PRO A 267 5.52 -9.77 -2.77
CA PRO A 267 6.81 -10.06 -2.17
C PRO A 267 7.39 -8.82 -1.47
N GLN A 268 8.02 -9.03 -0.30
CA GLN A 268 8.52 -7.93 0.54
C GLN A 268 9.47 -6.99 -0.20
N LYS A 269 10.23 -7.50 -1.19
CA LYS A 269 11.13 -6.70 -2.03
C LYS A 269 10.44 -5.55 -2.77
N TYR A 270 9.13 -5.66 -3.05
CA TYR A 270 8.35 -4.60 -3.71
C TYR A 270 7.61 -3.69 -2.71
N ASN A 271 7.65 -4.01 -1.41
CA ASN A 271 7.06 -3.18 -0.35
C ASN A 271 8.06 -2.17 0.24
N ILE A 272 9.35 -2.32 -0.06
CA ILE A 272 10.46 -1.51 0.45
C ILE A 272 11.11 -0.80 -0.72
N LEU A 273 11.44 0.49 -0.55
CA LEU A 273 12.20 1.24 -1.55
C LEU A 273 13.69 0.85 -1.50
N THR A 274 14.27 0.63 -2.67
CA THR A 274 15.72 0.52 -2.87
C THR A 274 16.41 1.87 -2.65
N PRO A 275 17.73 1.91 -2.36
CA PRO A 275 18.46 3.17 -2.22
C PRO A 275 18.34 4.10 -3.42
N GLU A 276 18.31 3.54 -4.64
CA GLU A 276 18.13 4.28 -5.89
C GLU A 276 16.72 4.88 -6.01
N GLU A 277 15.70 4.16 -5.57
CA GLU A 277 14.32 4.66 -5.51
C GLU A 277 14.13 5.73 -4.41
N VAL A 278 14.83 5.60 -3.28
CA VAL A 278 14.84 6.62 -2.22
C VAL A 278 15.45 7.92 -2.72
N GLN A 279 16.52 7.87 -3.52
CA GLN A 279 17.12 9.08 -4.11
C GLN A 279 16.08 9.92 -4.88
N LEU A 280 15.11 9.26 -5.52
CA LEU A 280 14.05 9.94 -6.25
C LEU A 280 13.25 10.89 -5.36
N LEU A 281 13.19 10.72 -4.03
CA LEU A 281 12.49 11.63 -3.12
C LEU A 281 13.06 13.05 -3.15
N TYR A 282 14.38 13.19 -3.28
CA TYR A 282 15.09 14.48 -3.15
C TYR A 282 15.89 14.89 -4.39
N THR A 283 16.01 14.04 -5.41
CA THR A 283 16.60 14.42 -6.72
C THR A 283 15.50 14.76 -7.75
N PRO A 284 15.82 15.52 -8.81
CA PRO A 284 14.91 15.67 -9.95
C PRO A 284 14.48 14.30 -10.50
N LEU A 285 13.20 14.15 -10.81
CA LEU A 285 12.70 12.90 -11.38
C LEU A 285 13.29 12.71 -12.79
N PRO A 286 13.88 11.55 -13.11
CA PRO A 286 14.35 11.25 -14.46
C PRO A 286 13.16 11.22 -15.44
N GLN A 287 13.44 11.37 -16.73
CA GLN A 287 12.41 11.24 -17.76
C GLN A 287 11.80 9.83 -17.72
N ASP A 288 12.65 8.81 -17.69
CA ASP A 288 12.27 7.41 -17.55
C ASP A 288 12.33 6.98 -16.08
N LEU A 289 11.15 6.75 -15.49
CA LEU A 289 11.04 6.24 -14.13
C LEU A 289 11.27 4.71 -14.08
N PRO A 290 11.90 4.20 -12.99
CA PRO A 290 11.94 2.77 -12.73
C PRO A 290 10.52 2.22 -12.46
N THR A 291 10.31 0.92 -12.68
CA THR A 291 9.04 0.28 -12.33
C THR A 291 9.09 0.07 -10.83
N MET A 292 8.35 0.87 -10.08
CA MET A 292 8.32 0.80 -8.63
C MET A 292 6.92 1.08 -8.11
N LYS A 293 6.72 0.87 -6.81
CA LYS A 293 5.56 1.44 -6.13
C LYS A 293 5.81 2.90 -5.83
N LYS A 294 4.96 3.76 -6.41
CA LYS A 294 5.15 5.20 -6.36
C LYS A 294 4.39 5.86 -5.21
N ASP A 295 3.68 5.12 -4.35
CA ASP A 295 2.75 5.72 -3.39
C ASP A 295 3.46 6.72 -2.47
N LEU A 296 4.65 6.38 -1.93
CA LEU A 296 5.45 7.30 -1.13
C LEU A 296 5.90 8.54 -1.90
N LEU A 297 6.38 8.38 -3.15
CA LEU A 297 6.80 9.51 -3.99
C LEU A 297 5.62 10.46 -4.30
N ILE A 298 4.44 9.87 -4.58
CA ILE A 298 3.20 10.61 -4.84
C ILE A 298 2.77 11.37 -3.58
N GLN A 299 2.77 10.69 -2.43
CA GLN A 299 2.35 11.25 -1.15
C GLN A 299 3.28 12.37 -0.68
N MET A 300 4.60 12.21 -0.80
CA MET A 300 5.56 13.28 -0.47
C MET A 300 5.44 14.46 -1.42
N ALA A 301 5.29 14.22 -2.72
CA ALA A 301 5.07 15.31 -3.68
C ALA A 301 3.77 16.08 -3.41
N ALA A 302 2.71 15.39 -2.99
CA ALA A 302 1.45 16.00 -2.57
C ALA A 302 1.61 16.76 -1.25
N TYR A 303 2.29 16.17 -0.26
CA TYR A 303 2.54 16.76 1.07
C TYR A 303 3.28 18.10 0.94
N ASP A 304 4.32 18.15 0.11
CA ASP A 304 5.11 19.37 -0.15
C ASP A 304 4.37 20.39 -1.04
N GLY A 305 3.28 19.99 -1.69
CA GLY A 305 2.59 20.79 -2.70
C GLY A 305 3.42 21.00 -3.98
N ASN A 306 4.27 20.04 -4.35
CA ASN A 306 5.09 20.13 -5.56
C ASN A 306 4.29 19.75 -6.81
N VAL A 307 3.84 20.77 -7.55
CA VAL A 307 2.99 20.60 -8.75
C VAL A 307 3.64 19.70 -9.82
N ASP A 308 4.89 19.96 -10.20
CA ASP A 308 5.58 19.22 -11.28
C ASP A 308 5.74 17.75 -10.92
N ARG A 309 6.28 17.48 -9.72
CA ARG A 309 6.51 16.11 -9.26
C ARG A 309 5.19 15.35 -9.10
N TYR A 310 4.19 15.98 -8.47
CA TYR A 310 2.90 15.35 -8.27
C TYR A 310 2.21 15.04 -9.60
N ALA A 311 2.20 15.98 -10.55
CA ALA A 311 1.58 15.76 -11.87
C ALA A 311 2.26 14.62 -12.65
N ARG A 312 3.58 14.48 -12.56
CA ARG A 312 4.35 13.43 -13.23
C ARG A 312 4.19 12.04 -12.59
N LEU A 313 4.09 11.98 -11.26
CA LEU A 313 4.05 10.71 -10.52
C LEU A 313 2.64 10.15 -10.41
N ALA A 314 1.68 11.01 -10.09
CA ALA A 314 0.38 10.61 -9.62
C ALA A 314 -0.40 9.83 -10.69
N SER A 315 -1.07 8.77 -10.25
CA SER A 315 -1.75 7.85 -11.15
C SER A 315 -3.13 8.36 -11.58
N TYR A 316 -3.74 7.70 -12.57
CA TYR A 316 -5.13 7.91 -12.95
C TYR A 316 -6.12 7.05 -12.13
N TRP A 317 -5.63 6.19 -11.23
CA TRP A 317 -6.46 5.41 -10.30
C TRP A 317 -7.04 6.30 -9.19
N PRO A 318 -8.11 5.87 -8.51
CA PRO A 318 -8.66 6.60 -7.38
C PRO A 318 -7.58 6.88 -6.34
N MET A 319 -7.51 8.14 -5.94
CA MET A 319 -6.60 8.63 -4.92
C MET A 319 -6.80 7.84 -3.62
N GLY A 320 -5.69 7.30 -3.09
CA GLY A 320 -5.69 6.64 -1.79
C GLY A 320 -6.03 7.60 -0.66
N GLU A 321 -6.39 7.06 0.51
CA GLU A 321 -6.68 7.89 1.69
C GLU A 321 -5.49 8.75 2.12
N VAL A 322 -4.31 8.14 2.23
CA VAL A 322 -3.07 8.85 2.57
C VAL A 322 -2.73 9.95 1.57
N GLU A 323 -2.82 9.64 0.27
CA GLU A 323 -2.57 10.63 -0.80
C GLU A 323 -3.53 11.82 -0.68
N ARG A 324 -4.82 11.55 -0.39
CA ARG A 324 -5.83 12.61 -0.22
C ARG A 324 -5.49 13.55 0.92
N VAL A 325 -5.06 13.02 2.06
CA VAL A 325 -4.66 13.82 3.22
C VAL A 325 -3.42 14.65 2.88
N CYS A 326 -2.42 14.07 2.21
CA CYS A 326 -1.25 14.80 1.73
C CYS A 326 -1.62 15.91 0.74
N VAL A 327 -2.58 15.67 -0.17
CA VAL A 327 -3.07 16.68 -1.11
C VAL A 327 -3.72 17.85 -0.37
N ILE A 328 -4.62 17.58 0.57
CA ILE A 328 -5.29 18.60 1.38
C ILE A 328 -4.23 19.44 2.09
N ARG A 329 -3.25 18.80 2.74
CA ARG A 329 -2.13 19.49 3.37
C ARG A 329 -1.33 20.34 2.37
N GLY A 330 -0.93 19.78 1.24
CA GLY A 330 -0.19 20.52 0.21
C GLY A 330 -0.93 21.76 -0.27
N ILE A 331 -2.26 21.71 -0.37
CA ILE A 331 -3.11 22.86 -0.72
C ILE A 331 -3.06 23.94 0.36
N TYR A 332 -3.18 23.55 1.64
CA TYR A 332 -3.05 24.48 2.77
C TYR A 332 -1.70 25.20 2.76
N TYR A 333 -0.62 24.51 2.39
CA TYR A 333 0.75 25.03 2.50
C TYR A 333 1.27 25.73 1.25
N ASN A 334 0.76 25.38 0.06
CA ASN A 334 1.29 25.88 -1.22
C ASN A 334 0.20 26.47 -2.13
N THR A 335 0.26 27.79 -2.36
CA THR A 335 -0.72 28.51 -3.20
C THR A 335 -0.75 28.01 -4.65
N MET A 336 0.40 27.67 -5.23
CA MET A 336 0.45 27.19 -6.62
C MET A 336 -0.18 25.81 -6.74
N PHE A 337 -0.01 24.97 -5.73
CA PHE A 337 -0.67 23.66 -5.65
C PHE A 337 -2.19 23.79 -5.46
N ALA A 338 -2.63 24.73 -4.61
CA ALA A 338 -4.05 25.07 -4.47
C ALA A 338 -4.67 25.51 -5.81
N ARG A 339 -3.97 26.39 -6.55
CA ARG A 339 -4.41 26.85 -7.87
C ARG A 339 -4.44 25.71 -8.90
N PHE A 340 -3.44 24.83 -8.90
CA PHE A 340 -3.40 23.63 -9.73
C PHE A 340 -4.64 22.75 -9.50
N TRP A 341 -4.97 22.46 -8.23
CA TRP A 341 -6.14 21.66 -7.89
C TRP A 341 -7.47 22.34 -8.21
N ALA A 342 -7.57 23.66 -8.05
CA ALA A 342 -8.75 24.40 -8.49
C ALA A 342 -9.01 24.24 -10.00
N GLU A 343 -7.95 24.24 -10.82
CA GLU A 343 -8.05 23.99 -12.26
C GLU A 343 -8.39 22.51 -12.58
N GLU A 344 -7.84 21.55 -11.83
CA GLU A 344 -8.21 20.13 -11.98
C GLU A 344 -9.71 19.93 -11.71
N ILE A 345 -10.26 20.56 -10.67
CA ILE A 345 -11.70 20.52 -10.34
C ILE A 345 -12.52 21.16 -11.46
N LYS A 346 -12.11 22.35 -11.93
CA LYS A 346 -12.80 23.06 -13.02
C LYS A 346 -12.84 22.22 -14.31
N LYS A 347 -11.76 21.51 -14.64
CA LYS A 347 -11.68 20.63 -15.81
C LYS A 347 -12.37 19.28 -15.60
N ASN A 348 -12.83 18.99 -14.37
CA ASN A 348 -13.41 17.71 -13.98
C ASN A 348 -12.54 16.52 -14.44
N THR A 349 -11.24 16.59 -14.17
CA THR A 349 -10.28 15.58 -14.62
C THR A 349 -10.61 14.21 -14.03
N ARG A 350 -10.07 13.14 -14.63
CA ARG A 350 -10.30 11.76 -14.15
C ARG A 350 -9.94 11.58 -12.67
N ARG A 351 -8.96 12.33 -12.17
CA ARG A 351 -8.55 12.30 -10.76
C ARG A 351 -9.64 12.86 -9.86
N VAL A 352 -10.25 13.98 -10.25
CA VAL A 352 -11.37 14.59 -9.54
C VAL A 352 -12.60 13.67 -9.55
N GLN A 353 -12.88 13.03 -10.69
CA GLN A 353 -13.96 12.03 -10.80
C GLN A 353 -13.73 10.81 -9.89
N GLY A 354 -12.47 10.52 -9.54
CA GLY A 354 -12.08 9.45 -8.62
C GLY A 354 -12.23 9.79 -7.14
N LEU A 355 -12.44 11.07 -6.78
CA LEU A 355 -12.68 11.48 -5.41
C LEU A 355 -14.10 11.09 -5.00
N LYS A 356 -14.24 10.41 -3.86
CA LYS A 356 -15.55 10.23 -3.20
C LYS A 356 -16.12 11.62 -2.84
N HIS A 357 -17.45 11.75 -2.74
CA HIS A 357 -18.11 13.03 -2.47
C HIS A 357 -17.50 13.79 -1.29
N ASN A 358 -17.20 13.11 -0.18
CA ASN A 358 -16.55 13.72 0.98
C ASN A 358 -15.12 14.23 0.68
N GLY A 359 -14.36 13.51 -0.15
CA GLY A 359 -13.00 13.91 -0.54
C GLY A 359 -12.98 15.16 -1.40
N LEU A 360 -13.92 15.30 -2.34
CA LEU A 360 -14.03 16.51 -3.16
C LEU A 360 -14.37 17.74 -2.30
N SER A 361 -15.30 17.60 -1.36
CA SER A 361 -15.65 18.69 -0.43
C SER A 361 -14.44 19.14 0.40
N LEU A 362 -13.63 18.22 0.92
CA LEU A 362 -12.43 18.57 1.70
C LEU A 362 -11.36 19.29 0.86
N VAL A 363 -11.17 18.89 -0.40
CA VAL A 363 -10.23 19.57 -1.31
C VAL A 363 -10.71 21.00 -1.61
N LYS A 364 -12.01 21.18 -1.89
CA LYS A 364 -12.62 22.50 -2.09
C LYS A 364 -12.45 23.38 -0.85
N GLU A 365 -12.77 22.82 0.32
CA GLU A 365 -12.61 23.49 1.61
C GLU A 365 -11.18 24.00 1.81
N ALA A 366 -10.16 23.16 1.56
CA ALA A 366 -8.76 23.54 1.68
C ALA A 366 -8.34 24.64 0.69
N ILE A 367 -8.89 24.63 -0.53
CA ILE A 367 -8.64 25.69 -1.53
C ILE A 367 -9.20 27.02 -1.03
N SER A 368 -10.46 27.04 -0.60
CA SER A 368 -11.11 28.25 -0.08
C SER A 368 -10.41 28.77 1.18
N ALA A 369 -9.99 27.87 2.07
CA ALA A 369 -9.18 28.21 3.24
C ALA A 369 -7.88 28.90 2.84
N ARG A 370 -7.15 28.33 1.87
CA ARG A 370 -5.89 28.90 1.39
C ARG A 370 -6.09 30.28 0.77
N ARG A 371 -7.20 30.51 0.06
CA ARG A 371 -7.55 31.82 -0.52
C ARG A 371 -7.78 32.88 0.56
N ILE A 372 -8.55 32.56 1.60
CA ILE A 372 -8.76 33.45 2.75
C ILE A 372 -7.42 33.78 3.42
N MET A 373 -6.56 32.79 3.66
CA MET A 373 -5.25 32.98 4.29
C MET A 373 -4.31 33.91 3.51
N ILE A 374 -4.47 34.01 2.18
CA ILE A 374 -3.71 34.94 1.33
C ILE A 374 -4.46 36.25 1.06
N ASN A 375 -5.54 36.51 1.81
CA ASN A 375 -6.37 37.72 1.71
C ASN A 375 -7.14 37.86 0.40
N ASP A 376 -7.41 36.76 -0.31
CA ASP A 376 -8.28 36.76 -1.48
C ASP A 376 -9.76 36.74 -1.03
N VAL A 377 -10.45 37.84 -1.31
CA VAL A 377 -11.85 38.06 -0.90
C VAL A 377 -12.86 37.68 -1.99
N GLU A 378 -12.40 37.40 -3.22
CA GLU A 378 -13.28 37.25 -4.40
C GLU A 378 -14.32 36.12 -4.22
N GLU A 379 -14.00 35.10 -3.43
CA GLU A 379 -14.91 33.96 -3.20
C GLU A 379 -16.16 34.33 -2.39
N PHE A 380 -16.03 35.28 -1.46
CA PHE A 380 -17.05 35.55 -0.46
C PHE A 380 -17.50 37.01 -0.41
N ILE A 381 -16.92 37.88 -1.25
CA ILE A 381 -17.26 39.31 -1.29
C ILE A 381 -18.77 39.54 -1.53
N ASN A 382 -19.41 38.65 -2.30
CA ASN A 382 -20.85 38.69 -2.60
C ASN A 382 -21.67 37.68 -1.77
N GLY A 383 -21.14 37.22 -0.64
CA GLY A 383 -21.69 36.12 0.13
C GLY A 383 -21.07 34.77 -0.26
N TRP A 384 -21.35 33.74 0.55
CA TRP A 384 -20.83 32.39 0.31
C TRP A 384 -21.69 31.64 -0.71
N PRO A 385 -21.11 30.89 -1.67
CA PRO A 385 -21.90 30.11 -2.61
C PRO A 385 -22.75 29.03 -1.93
N GLU A 386 -24.03 28.88 -2.30
CA GLU A 386 -25.02 28.06 -1.58
C GLU A 386 -24.66 26.57 -1.47
N ASP A 387 -23.89 26.03 -2.42
CA ASP A 387 -23.53 24.61 -2.48
C ASP A 387 -22.03 24.34 -2.21
N GLU A 388 -21.27 25.34 -1.78
CA GLU A 388 -19.83 25.20 -1.54
C GLU A 388 -19.49 25.01 -0.06
N PRO A 389 -18.58 24.08 0.29
CA PRO A 389 -18.22 23.83 1.69
C PRO A 389 -17.43 24.99 2.29
N GLN A 390 -17.82 25.44 3.49
CA GLN A 390 -17.12 26.51 4.22
C GLN A 390 -15.89 25.97 4.96
N PRO A 391 -14.73 26.64 4.84
CA PRO A 391 -13.52 26.22 5.54
C PRO A 391 -13.58 26.41 7.04
N ARG A 392 -13.11 25.40 7.77
CA ARG A 392 -13.02 25.41 9.24
C ARG A 392 -11.73 26.02 9.76
N VAL A 393 -10.60 25.79 9.08
CA VAL A 393 -9.27 26.26 9.50
C VAL A 393 -8.79 27.30 8.49
N ILE A 394 -8.76 28.57 8.88
CA ILE A 394 -8.43 29.69 7.98
C ILE A 394 -7.23 30.54 8.45
N TRP A 395 -6.49 30.08 9.47
CA TRP A 395 -5.40 30.84 10.11
C TRP A 395 -4.03 30.14 10.07
N LYS A 396 -3.91 28.96 9.45
CA LYS A 396 -2.69 28.16 9.42
C LYS A 396 -2.51 27.44 8.08
N PRO A 397 -1.32 27.45 7.47
CA PRO A 397 -0.03 27.95 8.00
C PRO A 397 0.18 29.46 7.87
N LEU A 398 -0.75 30.18 7.23
CA LEU A 398 -0.65 31.62 7.06
C LEU A 398 -1.81 32.31 7.78
N GLN A 399 -1.49 33.44 8.42
CA GLN A 399 -2.46 34.25 9.11
C GLN A 399 -3.08 35.26 8.13
N PRO A 400 -4.41 35.26 7.94
CA PRO A 400 -5.08 36.29 7.16
C PRO A 400 -4.97 37.64 7.88
N CYS A 401 -5.20 38.72 7.14
CA CYS A 401 -5.31 40.06 7.68
C CYS A 401 -6.61 40.21 8.48
N GLU A 402 -6.57 40.94 9.59
CA GLU A 402 -7.76 41.23 10.40
C GLU A 402 -8.92 41.84 9.61
N HIS A 403 -8.64 42.69 8.61
CA HIS A 403 -9.68 43.29 7.76
C HIS A 403 -10.45 42.23 6.95
N VAL A 404 -9.75 41.20 6.48
CA VAL A 404 -10.36 40.09 5.73
C VAL A 404 -11.25 39.26 6.65
N LEU A 405 -10.85 39.03 7.90
CA LEU A 405 -11.66 38.32 8.89
C LEU A 405 -12.92 39.10 9.27
N LYS A 406 -12.81 40.42 9.46
CA LYS A 406 -13.96 41.32 9.68
C LYS A 406 -14.94 41.26 8.51
N LEU A 407 -14.42 41.43 7.29
CA LEU A 407 -15.21 41.38 6.06
C LEU A 407 -15.87 40.00 5.86
N LEU A 408 -15.15 38.91 6.17
CA LEU A 408 -15.70 37.56 6.10
C LEU A 408 -16.88 37.38 7.07
N ALA A 409 -16.75 37.85 8.31
CA ALA A 409 -17.82 37.79 9.30
C ALA A 409 -19.04 38.65 8.90
N GLU A 410 -18.82 39.78 8.23
CA GLU A 410 -19.87 40.67 7.73
C GLU A 410 -20.61 40.06 6.53
N ARG A 411 -19.87 39.61 5.51
CA ARG A 411 -20.44 39.09 4.25
C ARG A 411 -20.95 37.66 4.36
N VAL A 412 -20.41 36.88 5.30
CA VAL A 412 -20.76 35.48 5.52
C VAL A 412 -21.04 35.25 7.02
N PRO A 413 -22.24 35.63 7.52
CA PRO A 413 -22.58 35.50 8.93
C PRO A 413 -22.45 34.08 9.49
N SER A 414 -22.62 33.04 8.66
CA SER A 414 -22.41 31.63 9.05
C SER A 414 -20.95 31.30 9.40
N MET A 415 -19.97 32.06 8.89
CA MET A 415 -18.54 31.91 9.19
C MET A 415 -18.06 32.81 10.32
N LYS A 416 -18.96 33.54 11.00
CA LYS A 416 -18.61 34.45 12.10
C LYS A 416 -17.80 33.78 13.22
N LYS A 417 -18.17 32.55 13.59
CA LYS A 417 -17.42 31.74 14.56
C LYS A 417 -16.01 31.43 14.08
N THR A 418 -15.87 31.01 12.82
CA THR A 418 -14.59 30.68 12.21
C THR A 418 -13.67 31.91 12.14
N ALA A 419 -14.21 33.07 11.78
CA ALA A 419 -13.47 34.33 11.76
C ALA A 419 -13.01 34.73 13.18
N ALA A 420 -13.87 34.61 14.19
CA ALA A 420 -13.51 34.88 15.58
C ALA A 420 -12.45 33.90 16.11
N LEU A 421 -12.52 32.60 15.76
CA LEU A 421 -11.47 31.63 16.06
C LEU A 421 -10.14 32.05 15.46
N ALA A 422 -10.12 32.43 14.18
CA ALA A 422 -8.93 32.92 13.51
C ALA A 422 -8.33 34.15 14.21
N CYS A 423 -9.16 35.10 14.68
CA CYS A 423 -8.68 36.25 15.45
C CYS A 423 -8.00 35.84 16.77
N ILE A 424 -8.52 34.83 17.48
CA ILE A 424 -7.90 34.33 18.72
C ILE A 424 -6.51 33.71 18.43
N PHE A 425 -6.42 32.88 17.38
CA PHE A 425 -5.16 32.23 17.00
C PHE A 425 -4.13 33.20 16.39
N CYS A 426 -4.57 34.29 15.76
CA CYS A 426 -3.70 35.33 15.21
C CYS A 426 -3.43 36.50 16.18
N ASP A 427 -4.01 36.47 17.38
CA ASP A 427 -3.93 37.53 18.40
C ASP A 427 -4.43 38.92 17.91
N TYR A 428 -5.56 38.94 17.19
CA TYR A 428 -6.23 40.17 16.73
C TYR A 428 -7.39 40.57 17.64
N GLU A 429 -7.09 41.21 18.77
CA GLU A 429 -8.06 41.63 19.80
C GLU A 429 -9.15 42.55 19.24
N ASP A 430 -8.79 43.60 18.52
CA ASP A 430 -9.73 44.58 17.97
C ASP A 430 -10.71 43.93 16.98
N ALA A 431 -10.20 43.05 16.12
CA ALA A 431 -11.02 42.33 15.16
C ALA A 431 -11.97 41.33 15.83
N TYR A 432 -11.49 40.61 16.84
CA TYR A 432 -12.32 39.73 17.64
C TYR A 432 -13.48 40.50 18.31
N ASN A 433 -13.19 41.66 18.89
CA ASN A 433 -14.18 42.53 19.54
C ASN A 433 -15.22 43.07 18.55
N GLU A 434 -14.78 43.51 17.38
CA GLU A 434 -15.67 44.03 16.34
C GLU A 434 -16.58 42.94 15.75
N ILE A 435 -16.03 41.75 15.52
CA ILE A 435 -16.81 40.60 15.08
C ILE A 435 -17.88 40.28 16.12
N ASN A 436 -17.56 40.33 17.42
CA ASN A 436 -18.51 40.10 18.51
C ASN A 436 -19.33 38.80 18.32
N CYS A 437 -18.62 37.66 18.29
CA CYS A 437 -19.25 36.35 18.16
C CYS A 437 -19.90 35.91 19.49
N THR A 438 -21.02 35.20 19.41
CA THR A 438 -21.65 34.55 20.57
C THR A 438 -20.66 33.57 21.21
N PRO A 439 -20.57 33.51 22.55
CA PRO A 439 -19.74 32.54 23.26
C PRO A 439 -20.01 31.12 22.78
N HIS A 440 -18.94 30.39 22.48
CA HIS A 440 -19.01 29.02 21.97
C HIS A 440 -17.86 28.20 22.57
N PRO A 441 -18.08 26.90 22.87
CA PRO A 441 -17.04 26.03 23.41
C PRO A 441 -15.72 26.03 22.63
N ASP A 442 -15.79 25.97 21.29
CA ASP A 442 -14.61 26.10 20.40
C ASP A 442 -13.77 27.36 20.69
N LEU A 443 -14.43 28.53 20.85
CA LEU A 443 -13.75 29.80 21.14
C LEU A 443 -13.10 29.75 22.52
N ALA A 444 -13.79 29.17 23.51
CA ALA A 444 -13.27 29.05 24.87
C ALA A 444 -12.01 28.18 24.94
N ILE A 445 -11.93 27.12 24.12
CA ILE A 445 -10.73 26.27 24.04
C ILE A 445 -9.60 26.97 23.31
N ALA A 446 -9.88 27.63 22.19
CA ALA A 446 -8.89 28.45 21.50
C ALA A 446 -8.32 29.52 22.46
N ALA A 447 -9.18 30.21 23.22
CA ALA A 447 -8.78 31.21 24.19
C ALA A 447 -8.00 30.66 25.38
N ARG A 448 -8.29 29.43 25.83
CA ARG A 448 -7.48 28.74 26.86
C ARG A 448 -6.07 28.40 26.39
N ARG A 449 -5.90 28.18 25.08
CA ARG A 449 -4.63 27.87 24.43
C ARG A 449 -3.85 29.12 24.03
N SER A 450 -4.54 30.24 23.80
CA SER A 450 -3.92 31.52 23.51
C SER A 450 -3.04 32.00 24.67
N SER A 451 -1.89 32.58 24.35
CA SER A 451 -1.03 33.26 25.32
C SER A 451 -1.64 34.56 25.84
N ASN A 452 -2.60 35.14 25.11
CA ASN A 452 -3.26 36.38 25.49
C ASN A 452 -4.45 36.08 26.44
N PRO A 453 -4.40 36.54 27.72
CA PRO A 453 -5.45 36.27 28.69
C PRO A 453 -6.77 37.03 28.40
N PHE A 454 -6.76 38.03 27.51
CA PHE A 454 -7.94 38.82 27.15
C PHE A 454 -9.09 37.93 26.67
N TYR A 455 -8.85 37.08 25.67
CA TYR A 455 -9.87 36.25 25.03
C TYR A 455 -10.59 35.35 26.04
N ARG A 456 -9.83 34.76 26.97
CA ARG A 456 -10.38 33.88 27.98
C ARG A 456 -11.33 34.63 28.90
N ARG A 457 -10.91 35.80 29.39
CA ARG A 457 -11.72 36.64 30.28
C ARG A 457 -12.99 37.11 29.60
N ASP A 458 -12.89 37.59 28.37
CA ASP A 458 -14.04 38.07 27.59
C ASP A 458 -15.07 36.97 27.33
N ILE A 459 -14.63 35.77 26.92
CA ILE A 459 -15.54 34.64 26.66
C ILE A 459 -16.22 34.15 27.94
N GLU A 460 -15.46 34.01 29.04
CA GLU A 460 -16.01 33.61 30.34
C GLU A 460 -17.02 34.65 30.86
N GLN A 461 -16.74 35.94 30.69
CA GLN A 461 -17.67 37.02 31.06
C GLN A 461 -18.94 36.97 30.22
N LYS A 462 -18.84 36.94 28.88
CA LYS A 462 -20.02 36.89 27.99
C LYS A 462 -20.86 35.64 28.21
N ALA A 463 -20.24 34.50 28.50
CA ALA A 463 -20.95 33.26 28.82
C ALA A 463 -21.72 33.39 30.14
N ALA A 464 -21.12 33.99 31.17
CA ALA A 464 -21.80 34.25 32.44
C ALA A 464 -22.96 35.24 32.29
N GLU A 465 -22.79 36.31 31.52
CA GLU A 465 -23.84 37.31 31.24
C GLU A 465 -25.01 36.72 30.46
N GLN A 466 -24.75 35.78 29.54
CA GLN A 466 -25.77 35.13 28.70
C GLN A 466 -26.32 33.84 29.30
N GLY A 467 -25.82 33.39 30.46
CA GLY A 467 -26.23 32.14 31.10
C GLY A 467 -25.89 30.88 30.28
N ILE A 468 -24.81 30.92 29.51
CA ILE A 468 -24.38 29.81 28.64
C ILE A 468 -23.37 28.94 29.41
N ASP A 469 -23.65 27.65 29.57
CA ASP A 469 -22.64 26.67 29.98
C ASP A 469 -21.81 26.25 28.74
N LEU A 470 -20.52 26.57 28.75
CA LEU A 470 -19.61 26.33 27.63
C LEU A 470 -19.11 24.88 27.55
N PHE A 471 -19.30 24.04 28.56
CA PHE A 471 -18.68 22.71 28.60
C PHE A 471 -19.63 21.55 28.90
N GLU A 472 -20.92 21.81 29.04
CA GLU A 472 -21.91 20.74 29.19
C GLU A 472 -21.89 19.83 27.94
N SER A 473 -21.45 18.57 28.11
CA SER A 473 -21.38 17.54 27.05
C SER A 473 -20.46 17.83 25.85
N TYR A 474 -19.54 18.80 25.95
CA TYR A 474 -18.70 19.18 24.82
C TYR A 474 -17.48 18.27 24.64
N THR A 475 -17.27 17.82 23.40
CA THR A 475 -16.07 17.09 22.97
C THR A 475 -15.26 17.97 22.04
N THR A 476 -14.02 18.29 22.41
CA THR A 476 -13.10 19.11 21.61
C THR A 476 -12.88 18.52 20.22
N PRO A 477 -13.18 19.27 19.15
CA PRO A 477 -12.87 18.85 17.79
C PRO A 477 -11.36 18.73 17.60
N ILE A 478 -10.95 17.66 16.92
CA ILE A 478 -9.53 17.32 16.70
C ILE A 478 -8.83 18.42 15.86
N TRP A 479 -9.54 19.13 14.98
CA TRP A 479 -8.99 20.17 14.10
C TRP A 479 -8.62 21.45 14.84
N LEU A 480 -9.14 21.60 16.06
CA LEU A 480 -8.78 22.68 16.96
C LEU A 480 -7.47 22.37 17.71
N ASP A 481 -7.00 21.11 17.70
CA ASP A 481 -5.76 20.66 18.34
C ASP A 481 -4.53 20.89 17.44
N GLU A 482 -3.80 21.98 17.72
CA GLU A 482 -2.59 22.36 16.99
C GLU A 482 -1.40 21.41 17.19
N SER A 483 -1.43 20.56 18.24
CA SER A 483 -0.33 19.64 18.56
C SER A 483 -0.13 18.52 17.54
N LEU A 484 -1.13 18.28 16.68
CA LEU A 484 -1.15 17.17 15.74
C LEU A 484 -0.21 17.30 14.54
N GLU A 485 0.28 18.50 14.22
CA GLU A 485 1.30 18.66 13.18
C GLU A 485 2.72 18.31 13.64
N ILE A 486 2.94 18.23 14.96
CA ILE A 486 4.24 17.87 15.54
C ILE A 486 4.04 16.55 16.29
N LEU A 487 3.85 15.46 15.53
CA LEU A 487 4.00 14.14 16.11
C LEU A 487 5.48 13.93 16.41
N THR A 488 5.84 13.98 17.69
CA THR A 488 7.17 13.68 18.22
C THR A 488 7.44 12.16 18.25
N SER A 489 7.07 11.44 17.18
CA SER A 489 7.52 10.06 17.02
C SER A 489 8.99 10.10 16.63
N HIS A 490 9.88 9.84 17.57
CA HIS A 490 11.34 9.82 17.33
C HIS A 490 11.81 8.50 16.69
N SER A 491 10.90 7.58 16.37
CA SER A 491 11.32 6.28 15.83
C SER A 491 11.77 6.42 14.37
N MET A 492 12.94 5.88 14.04
CA MET A 492 13.45 5.83 12.66
C MET A 492 13.48 4.36 12.23
N HIS A 493 13.03 4.06 11.02
CA HIS A 493 13.11 2.72 10.45
C HIS A 493 14.36 2.56 9.58
N HIS A 494 14.96 1.37 9.56
CA HIS A 494 16.09 1.05 8.67
C HIS A 494 15.71 0.93 7.18
N THR A 495 14.42 0.90 6.86
CA THR A 495 13.88 0.87 5.50
C THR A 495 12.67 1.79 5.35
N LEU A 496 12.49 2.37 4.16
CA LEU A 496 11.26 3.07 3.82
C LEU A 496 10.28 2.13 3.12
N GLY A 497 9.06 2.05 3.68
CA GLY A 497 7.95 1.35 3.06
C GLY A 497 7.39 2.10 1.85
N SER A 498 6.54 1.42 1.07
CA SER A 498 6.02 1.97 -0.17
C SER A 498 5.08 3.18 -0.02
N GLY A 499 4.69 3.56 1.19
CA GLY A 499 3.83 4.72 1.48
C GLY A 499 4.01 5.22 2.91
N MET A 500 3.51 6.44 3.18
CA MET A 500 3.45 7.05 4.50
C MET A 500 2.39 6.37 5.37
N SER A 501 2.69 6.30 6.66
CA SER A 501 1.70 5.94 7.68
C SER A 501 0.77 7.12 7.95
N LEU A 502 -0.46 6.81 8.31
CA LEU A 502 -1.38 7.75 8.95
C LEU A 502 -1.38 7.45 10.43
N HIS A 503 -1.22 8.48 11.26
CA HIS A 503 -1.34 8.31 12.70
C HIS A 503 -2.81 8.19 13.08
N TRP A 504 -3.24 6.97 13.43
CA TRP A 504 -4.56 6.70 14.02
C TRP A 504 -4.40 6.70 15.53
N SER A 505 -4.62 7.81 16.23
CA SER A 505 -4.63 7.76 17.70
C SER A 505 -5.79 6.88 18.17
N ASP A 506 -5.56 5.91 19.06
CA ASP A 506 -6.55 4.88 19.45
C ASP A 506 -7.87 5.42 20.05
N ASN A 507 -7.93 6.71 20.40
CA ASN A 507 -9.16 7.41 20.79
C ASN A 507 -10.01 7.90 19.58
N ILE A 508 -9.56 7.69 18.33
CA ILE A 508 -10.11 8.27 17.07
C ILE A 508 -11.21 7.43 16.42
N TRP A 509 -11.58 6.27 16.98
CA TRP A 509 -12.70 5.49 16.44
C TRP A 509 -14.06 6.23 16.43
N LYS A 510 -14.16 7.46 16.98
CA LYS A 510 -15.43 8.18 17.08
C LYS A 510 -15.57 9.51 16.34
N ASN A 511 -14.52 10.23 15.91
CA ASN A 511 -14.72 11.57 15.32
C ASN A 511 -13.73 11.92 14.21
N LEU A 512 -14.22 12.03 12.98
CA LEU A 512 -13.54 12.63 11.83
C LEU A 512 -13.29 14.12 12.11
N GLY A 513 -12.03 14.54 12.16
CA GLY A 513 -11.72 15.95 11.94
C GLY A 513 -10.47 16.46 12.59
N SER A 514 -9.28 16.01 12.17
CA SER A 514 -8.04 16.81 12.18
C SER A 514 -8.15 17.97 11.17
N VAL A 515 -7.17 18.88 11.16
CA VAL A 515 -7.05 19.96 10.13
C VAL A 515 -7.15 19.40 8.70
N PHE A 516 -6.78 18.13 8.50
CA PHE A 516 -6.79 17.44 7.22
C PHE A 516 -7.89 16.36 7.09
N GLY A 517 -8.87 16.32 8.00
CA GLY A 517 -10.04 15.42 7.93
C GLY A 517 -10.06 14.22 8.87
N GLY A 518 -9.14 14.11 9.83
CA GLY A 518 -9.09 13.04 10.83
C GLY A 518 -7.69 12.46 11.02
N ASP A 519 -6.93 12.42 9.93
CA ASP A 519 -5.64 11.74 9.86
C ASP A 519 -4.51 12.75 9.60
N VAL A 520 -3.33 12.47 10.13
CA VAL A 520 -2.11 13.25 9.85
C VAL A 520 -1.08 12.33 9.19
N PRO A 521 -0.53 12.69 8.02
CA PRO A 521 0.54 11.93 7.39
C PRO A 521 1.82 12.04 8.23
N GLU A 522 2.43 10.90 8.55
CA GLU A 522 3.70 10.84 9.27
C GLU A 522 4.87 10.98 8.29
N ASP A 523 5.41 12.18 8.13
CA ASP A 523 6.55 12.45 7.24
C ASP A 523 7.91 12.41 7.95
N PHE A 524 7.93 12.54 9.28
CA PHE A 524 9.16 12.58 10.06
C PHE A 524 10.08 11.37 9.83
N HIS A 525 9.51 10.16 9.72
CA HIS A 525 10.26 8.95 9.40
C HIS A 525 11.00 9.05 8.05
N VAL A 526 10.35 9.65 7.05
CA VAL A 526 10.92 9.84 5.71
C VAL A 526 12.03 10.88 5.77
N GLN A 527 11.79 12.01 6.44
CA GLN A 527 12.79 13.07 6.60
C GLN A 527 14.04 12.54 7.32
N LEU A 528 13.85 11.85 8.44
CA LEU A 528 14.93 11.24 9.21
C LEU A 528 15.74 10.24 8.39
N TYR A 529 15.06 9.39 7.61
CA TYR A 529 15.72 8.39 6.77
C TYR A 529 16.62 9.04 5.71
N VAL A 530 16.12 10.06 5.01
CA VAL A 530 16.85 10.73 3.92
C VAL A 530 18.14 11.41 4.41
N TRP A 531 18.17 11.86 5.66
CA TRP A 531 19.36 12.45 6.28
C TRP A 531 20.27 11.43 7.00
N ALA A 532 19.82 10.19 7.18
CA ALA A 532 20.59 9.19 7.91
C ALA A 532 21.80 8.68 7.10
N PRO A 533 23.01 8.65 7.68
CA PRO A 533 24.16 8.08 6.99
C PRO A 533 24.01 6.56 6.81
N PRO A 534 24.58 5.95 5.76
CA PRO A 534 24.49 4.51 5.50
C PRO A 534 24.92 3.64 6.68
N GLU A 535 25.90 4.11 7.47
CA GLU A 535 26.36 3.44 8.68
C GLU A 535 25.25 3.36 9.74
N ARG A 536 24.49 4.45 9.94
CA ARG A 536 23.37 4.51 10.88
C ARG A 536 22.23 3.59 10.44
N LEU A 537 21.90 3.56 9.15
CA LEU A 537 20.86 2.67 8.61
C LEU A 537 21.21 1.19 8.78
N ARG A 538 22.47 0.79 8.51
CA ARG A 538 22.94 -0.58 8.77
C ARG A 538 22.87 -0.95 10.25
N LEU A 539 23.11 0.01 11.13
CA LEU A 539 23.05 -0.21 12.56
C LEU A 539 21.61 -0.36 13.04
N LEU A 540 20.67 0.42 12.50
CA LEU A 540 19.23 0.24 12.72
C LEU A 540 18.74 -1.13 12.24
N GLU A 541 19.17 -1.60 11.07
CA GLU A 541 18.84 -2.93 10.54
C GLU A 541 19.26 -4.05 11.52
N ILE A 542 20.48 -3.96 12.07
CA ILE A 542 20.98 -4.90 13.09
C ILE A 542 20.12 -4.87 14.34
N CYS A 543 19.56 -3.72 14.70
CA CYS A 543 18.74 -3.57 15.89
C CYS A 543 17.31 -4.09 15.69
N GLU A 544 16.65 -3.69 14.60
CA GLU A 544 15.25 -4.05 14.29
C GLU A 544 15.06 -5.55 14.01
N SER A 545 16.08 -6.19 13.42
CA SER A 545 16.09 -7.65 13.25
C SER A 545 16.01 -8.43 14.57
N HIS A 546 16.27 -7.80 15.72
CA HIS A 546 16.29 -8.45 17.04
C HIS A 546 15.28 -7.86 18.07
N CYS A 547 14.75 -6.66 17.87
CA CYS A 547 13.55 -6.14 18.55
C CYS A 547 12.78 -5.25 17.57
N HIS A 548 11.52 -5.58 17.28
CA HIS A 548 10.66 -4.86 16.33
C HIS A 548 10.33 -3.41 16.74
N CYS A 549 10.67 -2.99 17.96
CA CYS A 549 10.53 -1.60 18.39
C CYS A 549 11.59 -1.25 19.46
N PRO A 550 12.78 -0.79 19.06
CA PRO A 550 13.84 -0.40 19.99
C PRO A 550 13.38 0.65 21.00
N ALA A 551 12.56 1.62 20.56
CA ALA A 551 12.00 2.68 21.42
C ALA A 551 11.07 2.13 22.53
N MET A 552 10.26 1.09 22.27
CA MET A 552 9.46 0.45 23.32
C MET A 552 10.29 -0.52 24.18
N CYS A 553 11.29 -1.18 23.60
CA CYS A 553 12.18 -2.08 24.32
C CYS A 553 13.19 -1.32 25.23
N TYR A 554 13.54 -0.07 24.88
CA TYR A 554 14.59 0.73 25.52
C TYR A 554 14.19 2.23 25.51
N PRO A 555 13.62 2.73 26.62
CA PRO A 555 13.16 4.11 26.73
C PRO A 555 14.26 5.17 26.51
N ASP A 556 15.52 4.80 26.73
CA ASP A 556 16.69 5.69 26.69
C ASP A 556 17.51 5.53 25.39
N TYR A 557 16.90 4.95 24.34
CA TYR A 557 17.57 4.61 23.08
C TYR A 557 18.28 5.80 22.43
N ASP A 558 17.67 6.99 22.48
CA ASP A 558 18.23 8.21 21.89
C ASP A 558 19.45 8.75 22.66
N GLU A 559 19.58 8.42 23.95
CA GLU A 559 20.69 8.87 24.81
C GLU A 559 21.88 7.90 24.79
N ASN A 560 21.64 6.58 24.65
CA ASN A 560 22.67 5.53 24.78
C ASN A 560 22.77 4.61 23.54
N TRP A 561 22.63 5.18 22.35
CA TRP A 561 22.55 4.43 21.09
C TRP A 561 23.79 3.53 20.82
N GLU A 562 25.00 3.97 21.20
CA GLU A 562 26.25 3.23 20.97
C GLU A 562 26.28 1.91 21.75
N GLU A 563 25.81 1.93 23.00
CA GLU A 563 25.74 0.74 23.84
C GLU A 563 24.74 -0.28 23.26
N TYR A 564 23.63 0.22 22.71
CA TYR A 564 22.63 -0.62 22.09
C TYR A 564 23.13 -1.27 20.81
N VAL A 565 23.88 -0.54 19.98
CA VAL A 565 24.58 -1.07 18.81
C VAL A 565 25.54 -2.21 19.19
N GLU A 566 26.35 -2.02 20.22
CA GLU A 566 27.29 -3.06 20.68
C GLU A 566 26.53 -4.29 21.22
N ARG A 567 25.45 -4.10 21.96
CA ARG A 567 24.58 -5.20 22.41
C ARG A 567 23.96 -5.94 21.22
N ALA A 568 23.53 -5.25 20.17
CA ALA A 568 22.94 -5.86 18.98
C ALA A 568 23.99 -6.61 18.15
N LYS A 569 25.20 -6.06 17.98
CA LYS A 569 26.36 -6.77 17.38
C LYS A 569 26.69 -8.06 18.15
N LEU A 570 26.71 -7.99 19.49
CA LEU A 570 26.97 -9.15 20.35
C LEU A 570 25.90 -10.24 20.18
N ARG A 571 24.62 -9.86 20.05
CA ARG A 571 23.53 -10.81 19.78
C ARG A 571 23.68 -11.47 18.42
N LYS A 572 23.95 -10.70 17.37
CA LYS A 572 24.20 -11.22 16.02
C LYS A 572 25.36 -12.23 16.00
N GLU A 573 26.42 -11.96 16.77
CA GLU A 573 27.54 -12.90 16.91
C GLU A 573 27.15 -14.16 17.69
N ARG A 574 26.37 -14.03 18.77
CA ARG A 574 25.81 -15.19 19.51
C ARG A 574 24.92 -16.05 18.61
N GLU A 575 24.12 -15.45 17.74
CA GLU A 575 23.29 -16.18 16.77
C GLU A 575 24.13 -16.87 15.70
N ARG A 576 25.14 -16.19 15.14
CA ARG A 576 26.11 -16.83 14.23
C ARG A 576 26.80 -18.02 14.89
N ARG A 577 27.11 -17.93 16.19
CA ARG A 577 27.63 -19.07 16.98
C ARG A 577 26.59 -20.18 17.12
N ARG A 578 25.33 -19.86 17.46
CA ARG A 578 24.23 -20.85 17.55
C ARG A 578 23.95 -21.53 16.20
N GLU A 579 23.96 -20.80 15.10
CA GLU A 579 23.74 -21.35 13.75
C GLU A 579 24.91 -22.23 13.32
N ARG A 580 26.16 -21.82 13.62
CA ARG A 580 27.33 -22.70 13.47
C ARG A 580 27.16 -23.97 14.30
N HIS A 581 26.79 -23.88 15.58
CA HIS A 581 26.51 -25.04 16.42
C HIS A 581 25.36 -25.90 15.86
N ARG A 582 24.31 -25.31 15.30
CA ARG A 582 23.19 -26.04 14.69
C ARG A 582 23.64 -26.81 13.44
N LYS A 583 24.46 -26.20 12.58
CA LYS A 583 25.03 -26.85 11.40
C LYS A 583 25.98 -27.99 11.77
N VAL A 584 26.86 -27.76 12.75
CA VAL A 584 27.77 -28.81 13.25
C VAL A 584 27.00 -29.93 13.93
N ARG A 585 25.94 -29.64 14.70
CA ARG A 585 25.06 -30.66 15.29
C ARG A 585 24.36 -31.50 14.22
N LYS A 586 23.80 -30.88 13.18
CA LYS A 586 23.19 -31.62 12.06
C LYS A 586 24.20 -32.50 11.33
N ALA A 587 25.43 -32.01 11.14
CA ALA A 587 26.53 -32.82 10.60
C ALA A 587 26.96 -33.95 11.56
N ALA A 588 26.85 -33.73 12.88
CA ALA A 588 27.10 -34.73 13.90
C ALA A 588 26.03 -35.85 13.89
N GLU A 589 24.80 -35.53 13.51
CA GLU A 589 23.66 -36.45 13.46
C GLU A 589 23.61 -37.31 12.18
N LEU A 590 24.24 -36.84 11.09
CA LEU A 590 24.35 -37.56 9.81
C LEU A 590 25.41 -38.68 9.89
N ARG A 591 25.02 -39.91 9.56
CA ARG A 591 25.89 -41.09 9.54
C ARG A 591 26.87 -41.01 8.36
N ARG A 592 28.17 -41.21 8.62
CA ARG A 592 29.18 -41.20 7.56
C ARG A 592 29.22 -42.56 6.83
N PRO A 593 29.63 -42.61 5.55
CA PRO A 593 29.81 -43.86 4.82
C PRO A 593 30.82 -44.77 5.54
N GLY A 594 30.40 -45.99 5.89
CA GLY A 594 31.25 -46.96 6.61
C GLY A 594 31.25 -46.82 8.15
N GLU A 595 30.59 -45.81 8.72
CA GLU A 595 30.51 -45.62 10.18
C GLU A 595 29.53 -46.63 10.82
N SER A 596 29.96 -47.31 11.89
CA SER A 596 29.08 -48.20 12.67
C SER A 596 28.06 -47.41 13.48
N GLU A 597 26.98 -48.07 13.94
CA GLU A 597 25.99 -47.42 14.80
C GLU A 597 26.58 -47.04 16.17
N GLU A 598 27.55 -47.81 16.65
CA GLU A 598 28.27 -47.57 17.91
C GLU A 598 29.15 -46.31 17.80
N ALA A 599 29.89 -46.17 16.68
CA ALA A 599 30.69 -45.00 16.37
C ALA A 599 29.82 -43.73 16.23
N LEU A 600 28.65 -43.84 15.60
CA LEU A 600 27.70 -42.74 15.47
C LEU A 600 27.18 -42.26 16.84
N GLN A 601 26.83 -43.18 17.74
CA GLN A 601 26.34 -42.82 19.08
C GLN A 601 27.43 -42.24 19.97
N ALA A 602 28.65 -42.79 19.87
CA ALA A 602 29.80 -42.24 20.58
C ALA A 602 30.17 -40.83 20.07
N ARG A 603 30.09 -40.58 18.75
CA ARG A 603 30.30 -39.24 18.17
C ARG A 603 29.23 -38.23 18.62
N LYS A 604 27.96 -38.64 18.62
CA LYS A 604 26.84 -37.81 19.13
C LYS A 604 27.05 -37.44 20.61
N SER A 605 27.52 -38.40 21.40
CA SER A 605 27.80 -38.21 22.83
C SER A 605 28.99 -37.29 23.03
N ALA A 606 30.12 -37.52 22.34
CA ALA A 606 31.29 -36.65 22.39
C ALA A 606 30.96 -35.21 21.95
N TYR A 607 30.11 -35.05 20.92
CA TYR A 607 29.62 -33.74 20.48
C TYR A 607 28.77 -33.05 21.55
N PHE A 608 27.80 -33.78 22.14
CA PHE A 608 26.96 -33.26 23.22
C PHE A 608 27.80 -32.72 24.37
N TRP A 609 28.81 -33.48 24.79
CA TRP A 609 29.69 -33.11 25.87
C TRP A 609 30.62 -31.93 25.54
N ARG A 610 31.19 -31.90 24.32
CA ARG A 610 32.05 -30.81 23.85
C ARG A 610 31.32 -29.46 23.82
N TYR A 611 30.06 -29.42 23.39
CA TYR A 611 29.35 -28.16 23.15
C TYR A 611 28.36 -27.76 24.26
N ASN A 612 27.82 -28.70 25.04
CA ASN A 612 26.98 -28.38 26.21
C ASN A 612 27.77 -28.31 27.52
N GLY A 613 28.96 -28.93 27.61
CA GLY A 613 29.83 -28.85 28.80
C GLY A 613 30.32 -27.43 29.11
N HIS A 614 30.37 -26.54 28.11
CA HIS A 614 30.71 -25.12 28.30
C HIS A 614 29.74 -24.35 29.19
N VAL A 615 28.50 -24.82 29.37
CA VAL A 615 27.50 -24.15 30.23
C VAL A 615 27.88 -24.28 31.72
N ARG A 616 28.80 -25.19 32.08
CA ARG A 616 29.29 -25.39 33.45
C ARG A 616 30.81 -25.65 33.51
N ALA A 617 31.57 -24.97 32.66
CA ALA A 617 33.03 -25.06 32.64
C ALA A 617 33.62 -24.42 33.92
N GLY A 618 33.75 -25.23 34.96
CA GLY A 618 34.29 -24.86 36.27
C GLY A 618 34.32 -26.03 37.25
N GLU A 619 33.51 -27.07 37.01
CA GLU A 619 33.50 -28.28 37.82
C GLU A 619 34.38 -29.37 37.19
N LEU A 620 35.45 -29.75 37.90
CA LEU A 620 36.49 -30.70 37.45
C LEU A 620 35.90 -32.04 36.95
N GLU A 621 34.84 -32.51 37.61
CA GLU A 621 34.19 -33.79 37.32
C GLU A 621 33.60 -33.87 35.91
N TRP A 622 33.12 -32.76 35.37
CA TRP A 622 32.51 -32.70 34.04
C TRP A 622 33.54 -32.68 32.93
N VAL A 623 34.69 -32.05 33.18
CA VAL A 623 35.84 -32.06 32.25
C VAL A 623 36.42 -33.47 32.14
N GLU A 624 36.50 -34.17 33.27
CA GLU A 624 36.96 -35.56 33.32
C GLU A 624 35.99 -36.52 32.63
N HIS A 625 34.68 -36.32 32.82
CA HIS A 625 33.65 -37.10 32.12
C HIS A 625 33.66 -36.86 30.60
N ALA A 626 33.78 -35.60 30.15
CA ALA A 626 33.89 -35.27 28.73
C ALA A 626 35.16 -35.86 28.09
N ARG A 627 36.28 -35.88 28.83
CA ARG A 627 37.53 -36.53 28.40
C ARG A 627 37.32 -38.03 28.20
N LYS A 628 36.67 -38.70 29.15
CA LYS A 628 36.39 -40.14 29.08
C LYS A 628 35.49 -40.51 27.89
N VAL A 629 34.42 -39.74 27.65
CA VAL A 629 33.52 -39.96 26.50
C VAL A 629 34.25 -39.75 25.16
N ARG A 630 35.21 -38.83 25.12
CA ARG A 630 36.08 -38.65 23.94
C ARG A 630 37.02 -39.82 23.74
N GLU A 631 37.73 -40.27 24.78
CA GLU A 631 38.62 -41.43 24.73
C GLU A 631 37.88 -42.71 24.28
N GLU A 632 36.63 -42.90 24.73
CA GLU A 632 35.76 -43.98 24.27
C GLU A 632 35.41 -43.87 22.78
N TYR A 633 35.10 -42.67 22.29
CA TYR A 633 34.86 -42.44 20.85
C TYR A 633 36.12 -42.72 20.01
N GLU A 634 37.28 -42.23 20.44
CA GLU A 634 38.56 -42.42 19.76
C GLU A 634 38.95 -43.91 19.70
N ALA A 635 38.70 -44.67 20.77
CA ALA A 635 38.93 -46.12 20.80
C ALA A 635 38.00 -46.89 19.84
N ILE A 636 36.74 -46.49 19.71
CA ILE A 636 35.77 -47.10 18.78
C ILE A 636 36.20 -46.83 17.33
N VAL A 637 36.60 -45.60 17.00
CA VAL A 637 37.07 -45.23 15.65
C VAL A 637 38.37 -45.95 15.28
N ALA A 638 39.32 -46.06 16.22
CA ALA A 638 40.58 -46.78 16.01
C ALA A 638 40.37 -48.29 15.78
N ARG A 639 39.40 -48.90 16.48
CA ARG A 639 39.02 -50.31 16.30
C ARG A 639 38.37 -50.58 14.94
N GLU A 640 37.69 -49.58 14.38
CA GLU A 640 36.99 -49.67 13.10
C GLU A 640 37.85 -49.25 11.89
N GLY A 641 39.12 -48.88 12.12
CA GLY A 641 40.08 -48.53 11.07
C GLY A 641 39.85 -47.16 10.43
N GLY A 642 39.11 -46.26 11.09
CA GLY A 642 38.85 -44.90 10.62
C GLY A 642 39.92 -43.89 11.07
N GLU A 643 40.18 -42.86 10.28
CA GLU A 643 41.01 -41.70 10.67
C GLU A 643 40.14 -40.56 11.22
N LEU A 644 40.56 -39.98 12.35
CA LEU A 644 39.94 -38.78 12.92
C LEU A 644 40.46 -37.53 12.21
N SER A 645 39.57 -36.58 11.90
CA SER A 645 39.99 -35.32 11.27
C SER A 645 40.72 -34.39 12.26
N GLU A 646 41.60 -33.51 11.77
CA GLU A 646 42.31 -32.51 12.61
C GLU A 646 41.37 -31.60 13.41
N GLN A 647 40.15 -31.34 12.92
CA GLN A 647 39.11 -30.58 13.65
C GLN A 647 38.52 -31.34 14.86
N GLU A 648 38.63 -32.67 14.87
CA GLU A 648 38.21 -33.57 15.96
C GLU A 648 39.36 -33.80 16.97
N LEU A 649 40.62 -33.62 16.55
CA LEU A 649 41.82 -33.80 17.39
C LEU A 649 42.19 -32.59 18.26
N SER A 650 41.69 -31.39 17.96
CA SER A 650 41.99 -30.17 18.73
C SER A 650 41.66 -30.33 20.24
N SER A 651 42.69 -30.33 21.08
CA SER A 651 42.65 -30.57 22.54
C SER A 651 41.78 -29.55 23.30
N PRO A 652 41.18 -29.91 24.47
CA PRO A 652 40.66 -28.95 25.45
C PRO A 652 41.72 -27.96 25.97
N GLY A 653 43.01 -28.15 25.66
CA GLY A 653 44.09 -27.24 26.06
C GLY A 653 43.94 -25.79 25.60
N SER A 654 43.02 -25.48 24.67
CA SER A 654 42.68 -24.09 24.35
C SER A 654 41.63 -23.47 25.29
N LEU A 655 41.05 -24.22 26.23
CA LEU A 655 40.09 -23.72 27.22
C LEU A 655 40.75 -23.09 28.46
N CYS A 656 42.02 -23.39 28.74
CA CYS A 656 42.75 -22.74 29.84
C CYS A 656 43.39 -21.38 29.46
N GLY A 657 43.31 -20.96 28.20
CA GLY A 657 43.81 -19.66 27.74
C GLY A 657 42.79 -18.51 27.78
N TRP A 658 41.61 -18.71 28.39
CA TRP A 658 40.48 -17.77 28.34
C TRP A 658 39.81 -17.55 29.70
N LEU A 659 40.62 -17.48 30.77
CA LEU A 659 40.33 -16.59 31.90
C LEU A 659 41.03 -15.26 31.59
#